data_AF-A0A919LC03-F1
#
_entry.id   AF-A0A919LC03-F1
#
_cell.length_a   1.000
_cell.length_b   1.000
_cell.length_c   1.000
_cell.angle_alpha   90.00
_cell.angle_beta   90.00
_cell.angle_gamma   90.00
#
_symmetry.space_group_name_H-M   'P 1'
#
loop_
_entity.id
_entity.type
_entity.pdbx_description
1 polymer ?
#
loop_
_entity_poly.entity_id
_entity_poly.type
_entity_poly.pdbx_seq_one_letter_code
_entity_poly.pdbx_strand_id
1 'polypeptide(L)'
;MDERGAGVPWHVLEGVPAGREEIPELLRGLVTFGQRRHAWLRLEKKLGWRTDDPLFAHAASHLFELLPALDERRLVRALDFLARRGFHATRSSAGVHYMGFTVFANAGRHVVPLITHPAAGVRSGAAFVLREVRCEDPAALDALRQQAAAEDDPTALVSQLLAVGTLSNLPSCTADPAEAAAWFRPWLEHEHCHVQLAAARGVLSAGAPDTGADTTGAGRATARALGVIGNGPLPDVPYWPGGRYRRVERIAQLLAPHPDEAADLVAALADHARTDLREAAVVAAGARLRYWRDPAPEVWETVAAGLDDESGVASASLDVFARGGAAAAPYADRLVRFVERYGDTRHSHSTATAVRALAGMGDDRAAAWYADRFGHSYLLVDELPGRWAPELLPVFRSLLAAGAEGGAGTEVLRILAAWGPAAAPVAPELAALLTTPSARPAAEALGRIGPAALAETAGAAGSPAGVLAGLATGDTRRPGPRRRVAQTAAWAHWRLTGDPEPALRECGAAARAGLGRPVLRYLADLGPLAAPYADAVRPLLTCPGEWSRVGAAEAWWRITGDPAPAVEALLPELAPLARHEFTPLALRTVGVLGAIGRPAAVALPALHAVASSHRRYGGDILRDEALHRAAQQAVAGIG
;
A
#
# COMPACT_ATOMS: atom_id res chain seq x y z
N MET A 1 24.54 -27.20 42.49
CA MET A 1 23.61 -26.06 42.38
C MET A 1 24.41 -24.76 42.17
N ASP A 2 25.39 -24.76 41.25
CA ASP A 2 26.19 -23.58 40.88
C ASP A 2 26.68 -23.70 39.43
N GLU A 3 25.78 -24.06 38.51
CA GLU A 3 25.95 -23.76 37.08
C GLU A 3 25.23 -22.44 36.77
N ARG A 4 25.63 -21.38 37.47
CA ARG A 4 25.27 -20.03 37.04
C ARG A 4 26.03 -19.83 35.73
N GLY A 5 25.33 -19.64 34.61
CA GLY A 5 25.94 -19.23 33.35
C GLY A 5 26.81 -17.99 33.58
N ALA A 6 28.11 -18.21 33.77
CA ALA A 6 29.06 -17.21 34.17
C ALA A 6 29.34 -16.33 32.95
N GLY A 7 28.79 -15.11 32.95
CA GLY A 7 29.08 -14.12 31.91
C GLY A 7 27.92 -13.22 31.50
N VAL A 8 26.67 -13.56 31.83
CA VAL A 8 25.51 -12.73 31.43
C VAL A 8 25.23 -11.66 32.51
N PRO A 9 25.35 -10.35 32.20
CA PRO A 9 25.10 -9.26 33.15
C PRO A 9 23.59 -9.07 33.40
N TRP A 10 23.00 -9.92 34.24
CA TRP A 10 21.56 -9.92 34.55
C TRP A 10 21.03 -8.65 35.23
N HIS A 11 21.91 -7.85 35.84
CA HIS A 11 21.55 -6.62 36.57
C HIS A 11 20.95 -5.54 35.67
N VAL A 12 21.22 -5.56 34.36
CA VAL A 12 20.64 -4.63 33.37
C VAL A 12 19.13 -4.83 33.23
N LEU A 13 18.60 -5.99 33.63
CA LEU A 13 17.18 -6.31 33.62
C LEU A 13 16.51 -6.18 35.00
N GLU A 14 17.11 -5.50 35.98
CA GLU A 14 16.51 -5.32 37.32
C GLU A 14 15.71 -4.02 37.46
N GLY A 15 15.88 -3.06 36.52
CA GLY A 15 15.11 -1.81 36.45
C GLY A 15 13.81 -1.89 35.63
N VAL A 16 13.07 -2.98 35.72
CA VAL A 16 11.92 -3.26 34.82
C VAL A 16 10.64 -2.57 35.30
N PRO A 17 9.83 -1.95 34.40
CA PRO A 17 8.54 -1.37 34.77
C PRO A 17 7.60 -2.38 35.44
N ALA A 18 6.72 -1.87 36.31
CA ALA A 18 5.77 -2.69 37.05
C ALA A 18 4.92 -3.59 36.14
N GLY A 19 4.80 -4.88 36.48
CA GLY A 19 4.09 -5.92 35.71
C GLY A 19 4.97 -6.71 34.72
N ARG A 20 6.27 -6.45 34.64
CA ARG A 20 7.23 -7.14 33.76
C ARG A 20 8.48 -7.66 34.47
N GLU A 21 8.52 -7.58 35.79
CA GLU A 21 9.59 -8.00 36.70
C GLU A 21 9.96 -9.48 36.55
N GLU A 22 9.06 -10.29 35.98
CA GLU A 22 9.27 -11.71 35.74
C GLU A 22 10.20 -12.00 34.55
N ILE A 23 10.43 -11.06 33.63
CA ILE A 23 11.20 -11.33 32.38
C ILE A 23 12.61 -11.90 32.64
N PRO A 24 13.43 -11.38 33.58
CA PRO A 24 14.72 -11.99 33.92
C PRO A 24 14.59 -13.43 34.40
N GLU A 25 13.62 -13.71 35.27
CA GLU A 25 13.37 -15.07 35.78
C GLU A 25 12.85 -16.01 34.69
N LEU A 26 12.01 -15.50 33.78
CA LEU A 26 11.53 -16.25 32.62
C LEU A 26 12.69 -16.60 31.68
N LEU A 27 13.60 -15.67 31.41
CA LEU A 27 14.81 -15.92 30.61
C LEU A 27 15.73 -16.95 31.28
N ARG A 28 15.97 -16.84 32.59
CA ARG A 28 16.71 -17.87 33.37
C ARG A 28 16.00 -19.22 33.32
N GLY A 29 14.68 -19.22 33.43
CA GLY A 29 13.84 -20.42 33.36
C GLY A 29 13.90 -21.16 32.02
N LEU A 30 14.41 -20.52 30.95
CA LEU A 30 14.64 -21.19 29.66
C LEU A 30 15.80 -22.19 29.72
N VAL A 31 16.81 -21.94 30.56
CA VAL A 31 17.99 -22.80 30.72
C VAL A 31 17.87 -23.74 31.94
N THR A 32 17.16 -23.33 33.00
CA THR A 32 16.95 -24.16 34.20
C THR A 32 16.08 -25.39 33.94
N PHE A 33 16.49 -26.57 34.41
CA PHE A 33 15.70 -27.81 34.28
C PHE A 33 14.36 -27.73 35.05
N GLY A 34 13.24 -28.15 34.44
CA GLY A 34 11.91 -28.20 35.07
C GLY A 34 10.97 -26.99 34.90
N GLN A 35 11.47 -25.77 34.69
CA GLN A 35 10.64 -24.54 34.56
C GLN A 35 10.33 -24.13 33.11
N ARG A 36 10.79 -24.95 32.17
CA ARG A 36 11.07 -24.62 30.76
C ARG A 36 9.86 -24.28 29.88
N ARG A 37 8.73 -24.99 30.04
CA ARG A 37 7.56 -24.82 29.14
C ARG A 37 6.74 -23.58 29.47
N HIS A 38 6.53 -23.31 30.76
CA HIS A 38 5.76 -22.15 31.21
C HIS A 38 6.55 -20.85 31.02
N ALA A 39 7.88 -20.90 31.17
CA ALA A 39 8.75 -19.75 30.97
C ALA A 39 8.60 -19.14 29.55
N TRP A 40 8.65 -19.97 28.51
CA TRP A 40 8.55 -19.52 27.12
C TRP A 40 7.22 -18.82 26.78
N LEU A 41 6.09 -19.47 27.09
CA LEU A 41 4.76 -18.92 26.77
C LEU A 41 4.49 -17.61 27.53
N ARG A 42 4.96 -17.51 28.78
CA ARG A 42 4.85 -16.29 29.57
C ARG A 42 5.76 -15.19 29.02
N LEU A 43 6.98 -15.54 28.61
CA LEU A 43 7.92 -14.59 28.01
C LEU A 43 7.35 -14.00 26.71
N GLU A 44 6.83 -14.84 25.82
CA GLU A 44 6.20 -14.39 24.57
C GLU A 44 4.99 -13.47 24.84
N LYS A 45 4.14 -13.83 25.81
CA LYS A 45 3.00 -13.02 26.24
C LYS A 45 3.42 -11.67 26.82
N LYS A 46 4.50 -11.63 27.61
CA LYS A 46 4.99 -10.41 28.29
C LYS A 46 5.73 -9.47 27.36
N LEU A 47 6.53 -10.00 26.43
CA LEU A 47 7.20 -9.19 25.40
C LEU A 47 6.19 -8.67 24.37
N GLY A 48 5.12 -9.41 24.10
CA GLY A 48 4.05 -8.97 23.19
C GLY A 48 4.56 -8.71 21.77
N TRP A 49 3.82 -7.90 21.01
CA TRP A 49 4.16 -7.53 19.62
C TRP A 49 4.95 -6.23 19.48
N ARG A 50 5.25 -5.57 20.59
CA ARG A 50 5.85 -4.24 20.64
C ARG A 50 7.37 -4.33 20.60
N THR A 51 7.96 -4.05 19.44
CA THR A 51 9.42 -4.01 19.24
C THR A 51 10.02 -2.64 19.56
N ASP A 52 9.20 -1.66 19.95
CA ASP A 52 9.56 -0.29 20.39
C ASP A 52 10.02 -0.22 21.85
N ASP A 53 9.90 -1.33 22.58
CA ASP A 53 10.20 -1.35 24.00
C ASP A 53 11.71 -1.60 24.26
N PRO A 54 12.42 -0.74 25.02
CA PRO A 54 13.80 -0.98 25.40
C PRO A 54 14.00 -2.35 26.06
N LEU A 55 13.01 -2.80 26.85
CA LEU A 55 13.03 -4.11 27.49
C LEU A 55 13.02 -5.25 26.47
N PHE A 56 12.32 -5.06 25.34
CA PHE A 56 12.33 -6.03 24.25
C PHE A 56 13.73 -6.13 23.64
N ALA A 57 14.41 -5.01 23.39
CA ALA A 57 15.77 -5.02 22.87
C ALA A 57 16.75 -5.75 23.81
N HIS A 58 16.68 -5.47 25.12
CA HIS A 58 17.50 -6.17 26.11
C HIS A 58 17.18 -7.67 26.19
N ALA A 59 15.90 -8.04 26.22
CA ALA A 59 15.49 -9.45 26.23
C ALA A 59 15.93 -10.19 24.97
N ALA A 60 15.86 -9.56 23.80
CA ALA A 60 16.36 -10.13 22.55
C ALA A 60 17.88 -10.31 22.59
N SER A 61 18.64 -9.32 23.09
CA SER A 61 20.09 -9.41 23.26
C SER A 61 20.48 -10.61 24.14
N HIS A 62 19.83 -10.77 25.29
CA HIS A 62 20.08 -11.92 26.16
C HIS A 62 19.63 -13.24 25.53
N LEU A 63 18.53 -13.26 24.79
CA LEU A 63 18.10 -14.48 24.11
C LEU A 63 19.15 -14.93 23.07
N PHE A 64 19.79 -13.99 22.35
CA PHE A 64 20.92 -14.30 21.47
C PHE A 64 22.11 -14.91 22.23
N GLU A 65 22.48 -14.35 23.38
CA GLU A 65 23.55 -14.88 24.23
C GLU A 65 23.24 -16.29 24.77
N LEU A 66 21.96 -16.59 25.00
CA LEU A 66 21.52 -17.89 25.53
C LEU A 66 21.41 -18.98 24.47
N LEU A 67 21.40 -18.66 23.16
CA LEU A 67 21.16 -19.66 22.11
C LEU A 67 22.04 -20.92 22.24
N PRO A 68 23.37 -20.83 22.50
CA PRO A 68 24.23 -22.01 22.62
C PRO A 68 23.89 -22.92 23.81
N ALA A 69 23.17 -22.41 24.82
CA ALA A 69 22.80 -23.13 26.03
C ALA A 69 21.38 -23.74 25.98
N LEU A 70 20.61 -23.48 24.92
CA LEU A 70 19.27 -24.02 24.76
C LEU A 70 19.32 -25.45 24.20
N ASP A 71 18.40 -26.30 24.65
CA ASP A 71 18.16 -27.56 23.94
C ASP A 71 17.49 -27.33 22.59
N GLU A 72 17.62 -28.30 21.68
CA GLU A 72 17.17 -28.22 20.29
C GLU A 72 15.74 -27.66 20.16
N ARG A 73 14.79 -28.21 20.91
CA ARG A 73 13.38 -27.79 20.85
C ARG A 73 13.19 -26.33 21.24
N ARG A 74 13.93 -25.83 22.23
CA ARG A 74 13.86 -24.41 22.64
C ARG A 74 14.61 -23.53 21.68
N LEU A 75 15.73 -24.01 21.15
CA LEU A 75 16.52 -23.29 20.18
C LEU A 75 15.67 -22.97 18.93
N VAL A 76 14.93 -23.96 18.41
CA VAL A 76 13.97 -23.75 17.30
C VAL A 76 12.92 -22.68 17.64
N ARG A 77 12.34 -22.72 18.84
CA ARG A 77 11.34 -21.72 19.28
C ARG A 77 11.95 -20.33 19.46
N ALA A 78 13.15 -20.25 20.01
CA ALA A 78 13.90 -19.02 20.19
C ALA A 78 14.17 -18.37 18.84
N LEU A 79 14.63 -19.15 17.86
CA LEU A 79 14.89 -18.68 16.50
C LEU A 79 13.60 -18.22 15.79
N ASP A 80 12.50 -18.98 15.86
CA ASP A 80 11.21 -18.53 15.30
C ASP A 80 10.73 -17.20 15.91
N PHE A 81 10.82 -17.05 17.23
CA PHE A 81 10.48 -15.79 17.89
C PHE A 81 11.40 -14.64 17.47
N LEU A 82 12.71 -14.86 17.46
CA LEU A 82 13.70 -13.86 17.07
C LEU A 82 13.50 -13.43 15.61
N ALA A 83 13.18 -14.35 14.70
CA ALA A 83 12.95 -14.02 13.30
C ALA A 83 11.68 -13.16 13.13
N ARG A 84 10.56 -13.57 13.73
CA ARG A 84 9.30 -12.80 13.71
C ARG A 84 9.47 -11.38 14.24
N ARG A 85 10.24 -11.24 15.32
CA ARG A 85 10.45 -9.94 15.96
C ARG A 85 11.51 -9.11 15.25
N GLY A 86 12.55 -9.75 14.74
CA GLY A 86 13.60 -9.15 13.93
C GLY A 86 13.06 -8.49 12.67
N PHE A 87 12.11 -9.14 11.98
CA PHE A 87 11.39 -8.55 10.84
C PHE A 87 10.76 -7.19 11.17
N HIS A 88 10.07 -7.11 12.32
CA HIS A 88 9.41 -5.87 12.75
C HIS A 88 10.42 -4.83 13.23
N ALA A 89 11.45 -5.23 13.96
CA ALA A 89 12.47 -4.33 14.48
C ALA A 89 13.31 -3.68 13.37
N THR A 90 13.62 -4.40 12.30
CA THR A 90 14.48 -3.92 11.20
C THR A 90 13.73 -3.09 10.14
N ARG A 91 12.40 -3.21 10.07
CA ARG A 91 11.57 -2.45 9.10
C ARG A 91 11.01 -1.14 9.63
N SER A 92 11.04 -0.90 10.92
CA SER A 92 10.59 0.37 11.49
C SER A 92 11.62 1.47 11.23
N SER A 93 11.51 2.13 10.08
CA SER A 93 12.28 3.32 9.76
C SER A 93 11.91 4.47 10.71
N ALA A 94 12.89 5.04 11.39
CA ALA A 94 12.88 6.26 12.22
C ALA A 94 12.68 6.08 13.75
N GLY A 95 13.78 6.34 14.47
CA GLY A 95 13.81 6.96 15.81
C GLY A 95 13.38 6.12 17.01
N VAL A 96 12.24 5.44 16.93
CA VAL A 96 11.60 4.81 18.10
C VAL A 96 12.18 3.42 18.39
N HIS A 97 12.78 2.75 17.40
CA HIS A 97 13.24 1.36 17.49
C HIS A 97 14.77 1.17 17.41
N TYR A 98 15.56 2.24 17.59
CA TYR A 98 17.01 2.19 17.34
C TYR A 98 17.74 1.09 18.14
N MET A 99 17.34 0.85 19.39
CA MET A 99 17.92 -0.22 20.20
C MET A 99 17.60 -1.62 19.65
N GLY A 100 16.34 -1.87 19.26
CA GLY A 100 15.94 -3.13 18.64
C GLY A 100 16.69 -3.38 17.33
N PHE A 101 16.77 -2.36 16.47
CA PHE A 101 17.56 -2.42 15.25
C PHE A 101 19.02 -2.80 15.53
N THR A 102 19.66 -2.14 16.51
CA THR A 102 21.08 -2.38 16.85
C THR A 102 21.33 -3.82 17.33
N VAL A 103 20.42 -4.36 18.15
CA VAL A 103 20.51 -5.75 18.63
C VAL A 103 20.42 -6.73 17.45
N PHE A 104 19.46 -6.53 16.54
CA PHE A 104 19.27 -7.43 15.39
C PHE A 104 20.31 -7.26 14.29
N ALA A 105 20.87 -6.06 14.09
CA ALA A 105 22.00 -5.84 13.19
C ALA A 105 23.23 -6.66 13.61
N ASN A 106 23.40 -6.89 14.91
CA ASN A 106 24.48 -7.70 15.48
C ASN A 106 24.10 -9.18 15.68
N ALA A 107 22.97 -9.65 15.13
CA ALA A 107 22.53 -11.03 15.31
C ALA A 107 23.45 -12.06 14.63
N GLY A 108 24.14 -11.67 13.54
CA GLY A 108 24.97 -12.57 12.73
C GLY A 108 25.96 -13.39 13.54
N ARG A 109 26.73 -12.76 14.43
CA ARG A 109 27.74 -13.42 15.27
C ARG A 109 27.20 -14.57 16.14
N HIS A 110 25.92 -14.51 16.50
CA HIS A 110 25.27 -15.51 17.37
C HIS A 110 24.54 -16.58 16.57
N VAL A 111 24.09 -16.25 15.35
CA VAL A 111 23.20 -17.11 14.56
C VAL A 111 23.96 -17.88 13.47
N VAL A 112 25.02 -17.30 12.88
CA VAL A 112 25.82 -17.96 11.84
C VAL A 112 26.37 -19.33 12.30
N PRO A 113 26.90 -19.51 13.53
CA PRO A 113 27.36 -20.83 13.99
C PRO A 113 26.27 -21.91 14.03
N LEU A 114 24.99 -21.51 14.08
CA LEU A 114 23.85 -22.44 14.14
C LEU A 114 23.41 -22.94 12.76
N ILE A 115 23.95 -22.38 11.67
CA ILE A 115 23.67 -22.84 10.31
C ILE A 115 24.18 -24.25 10.06
N THR A 116 25.25 -24.68 10.72
CA THR A 116 25.81 -26.04 10.63
C THR A 116 25.37 -26.93 11.79
N HIS A 117 24.32 -26.56 12.53
CA HIS A 117 23.84 -27.35 13.67
C HIS A 117 23.31 -28.73 13.21
N PRO A 118 23.51 -29.84 13.94
CA PRO A 118 23.11 -31.18 13.51
C PRO A 118 21.59 -31.33 13.28
N ALA A 119 20.77 -30.60 14.03
CA ALA A 119 19.32 -30.62 13.87
C ALA A 119 18.82 -29.66 12.77
N ALA A 120 18.10 -30.20 11.77
CA ALA A 120 17.55 -29.44 10.64
C ALA A 120 16.63 -28.29 11.06
N GLY A 121 15.81 -28.48 12.10
CA GLY A 121 14.95 -27.42 12.62
C GLY A 121 15.72 -26.19 13.12
N VAL A 122 16.91 -26.40 13.68
CA VAL A 122 17.79 -25.31 14.13
C VAL A 122 18.41 -24.59 12.93
N ARG A 123 18.91 -25.34 11.93
CA ARG A 123 19.45 -24.77 10.70
C ARG A 123 18.41 -23.92 9.96
N SER A 124 17.19 -24.45 9.84
CA SER A 124 16.04 -23.75 9.26
C SER A 124 15.71 -22.46 10.01
N GLY A 125 15.61 -22.53 11.35
CA GLY A 125 15.36 -21.36 12.19
C GLY A 125 16.47 -20.32 12.11
N ALA A 126 17.73 -20.74 12.05
CA ALA A 126 18.88 -19.84 11.95
C ALA A 126 18.90 -19.11 10.60
N ALA A 127 18.69 -19.83 9.50
CA ALA A 127 18.54 -19.22 8.18
C ALA A 127 17.37 -18.22 8.14
N PHE A 128 16.25 -18.57 8.79
CA PHE A 128 15.09 -17.69 8.87
C PHE A 128 15.38 -16.40 9.67
N VAL A 129 16.07 -16.48 10.81
CA VAL A 129 16.51 -15.29 11.55
C VAL A 129 17.39 -14.40 10.68
N LEU A 130 18.43 -14.96 10.04
CA LEU A 130 19.35 -14.19 9.19
C LEU A 130 18.61 -13.48 8.05
N ARG A 131 17.62 -14.14 7.45
CA ARG A 131 16.76 -13.56 6.41
C ARG A 131 15.94 -12.38 6.93
N GLU A 132 15.21 -12.58 8.02
CA GLU A 132 14.25 -11.59 8.53
C GLU A 132 14.92 -10.37 9.17
N VAL A 133 16.13 -10.54 9.73
CA VAL A 133 16.96 -9.42 10.23
C VAL A 133 17.78 -8.75 9.14
N ARG A 134 17.79 -9.31 7.91
CA ARG A 134 18.62 -8.86 6.79
C ARG A 134 20.08 -8.71 7.20
N CYS A 135 20.65 -9.80 7.70
CA CYS A 135 22.03 -9.81 8.20
C CYS A 135 23.01 -9.35 7.11
N GLU A 136 23.72 -8.25 7.36
CA GLU A 136 24.64 -7.62 6.42
C GLU A 136 26.06 -8.22 6.44
N ASP A 137 26.27 -9.32 7.17
CA ASP A 137 27.56 -10.02 7.28
C ASP A 137 27.77 -10.95 6.07
N PRO A 138 28.78 -10.70 5.21
CA PRO A 138 29.08 -11.57 4.07
C PRO A 138 29.36 -13.03 4.48
N ALA A 139 29.95 -13.25 5.67
CA ALA A 139 30.23 -14.60 6.17
C ALA A 139 28.92 -15.38 6.42
N ALA A 140 27.82 -14.70 6.71
CA ALA A 140 26.51 -15.33 6.83
C ALA A 140 26.00 -15.84 5.48
N LEU A 141 26.20 -15.08 4.40
CA LEU A 141 25.85 -15.49 3.04
C LEU A 141 26.68 -16.71 2.61
N ASP A 142 27.99 -16.68 2.85
CA ASP A 142 28.89 -17.80 2.52
C ASP A 142 28.54 -19.07 3.30
N ALA A 143 28.31 -18.95 4.61
CA ALA A 143 27.89 -20.08 5.45
C ALA A 143 26.56 -20.69 4.98
N LEU A 144 25.60 -19.85 4.58
CA LEU A 144 24.33 -20.31 4.03
C LEU A 144 24.50 -21.02 2.68
N ARG A 145 25.33 -20.49 1.77
CA ARG A 145 25.61 -21.12 0.47
C ARG A 145 26.32 -22.47 0.64
N GLN A 146 27.32 -22.52 1.54
CA GLN A 146 28.06 -23.74 1.84
C GLN A 146 27.15 -24.81 2.45
N GLN A 147 26.33 -24.43 3.44
CA GLN A 147 25.41 -25.37 4.07
C GLN A 147 24.35 -25.87 3.09
N ALA A 148 23.76 -25.00 2.27
CA ALA A 148 22.76 -25.38 1.29
C ALA A 148 23.28 -26.42 0.29
N ALA A 149 24.55 -26.35 -0.10
CA ALA A 149 25.17 -27.33 -1.00
C ALA A 149 25.30 -28.74 -0.40
N ALA A 150 25.28 -28.87 0.93
CA ALA A 150 25.40 -30.14 1.66
C ALA A 150 24.11 -30.52 2.41
N GLU A 151 23.03 -29.76 2.25
CA GLU A 151 21.79 -29.91 3.01
C GLU A 151 20.95 -31.07 2.48
N ASP A 152 20.58 -32.00 3.35
CA ASP A 152 19.77 -33.17 3.05
C ASP A 152 18.30 -32.99 3.46
N ASP A 153 18.01 -32.11 4.43
CA ASP A 153 16.65 -31.80 4.86
C ASP A 153 16.02 -30.72 3.96
N PRO A 154 14.91 -31.03 3.26
CA PRO A 154 14.29 -30.08 2.33
C PRO A 154 13.74 -28.83 3.02
N THR A 155 13.35 -28.92 4.29
CA THR A 155 12.80 -27.76 5.03
C THR A 155 13.92 -26.78 5.38
N ALA A 156 15.06 -27.29 5.86
CA ALA A 156 16.25 -26.49 6.10
C ALA A 156 16.79 -25.87 4.78
N LEU A 157 16.84 -26.65 3.71
CA LEU A 157 17.29 -26.18 2.40
C LEU A 157 16.41 -25.03 1.87
N VAL A 158 15.09 -25.16 1.96
CA VAL A 158 14.15 -24.08 1.58
C VAL A 158 14.43 -22.80 2.36
N SER A 159 14.59 -22.89 3.69
CA SER A 159 14.90 -21.72 4.53
C SER A 159 16.24 -21.08 4.15
N GLN A 160 17.25 -21.89 3.87
CA GLN A 160 18.57 -21.43 3.42
C GLN A 160 18.51 -20.74 2.07
N LEU A 161 17.87 -21.33 1.06
CA LEU A 161 17.69 -20.73 -0.27
C LEU A 161 16.97 -19.37 -0.19
N LEU A 162 15.91 -19.29 0.62
CA LEU A 162 15.19 -18.03 0.84
C LEU A 162 16.05 -16.98 1.54
N ALA A 163 16.91 -17.39 2.48
CA ALA A 163 17.86 -16.53 3.15
C ALA A 163 18.93 -16.02 2.17
N VAL A 164 19.60 -16.92 1.43
CA VAL A 164 20.58 -16.58 0.39
C VAL A 164 19.99 -15.59 -0.61
N GLY A 165 18.76 -15.81 -1.08
CA GLY A 165 18.13 -14.93 -2.08
C GLY A 165 17.82 -13.54 -1.53
N THR A 166 17.53 -13.43 -0.23
CA THR A 166 17.32 -12.14 0.43
C THR A 166 18.64 -11.42 0.69
N LEU A 167 19.65 -12.14 1.19
CA LEU A 167 20.94 -11.56 1.55
C LEU A 167 21.78 -11.17 0.32
N SER A 168 21.70 -11.94 -0.78
CA SER A 168 22.41 -11.61 -2.03
C SER A 168 21.99 -10.27 -2.64
N ASN A 169 20.82 -9.74 -2.25
CA ASN A 169 20.30 -8.45 -2.70
C ASN A 169 20.65 -7.28 -1.76
N LEU A 170 21.36 -7.53 -0.66
CA LEU A 170 21.81 -6.48 0.25
C LEU A 170 23.10 -5.85 -0.27
N PRO A 171 23.25 -4.51 -0.24
CA PRO A 171 24.45 -3.81 -0.71
C PRO A 171 25.77 -4.36 -0.12
N SER A 172 25.76 -4.73 1.17
CA SER A 172 26.92 -5.23 1.91
C SER A 172 27.33 -6.67 1.56
N CYS A 173 26.39 -7.46 1.04
CA CYS A 173 26.61 -8.87 0.68
C CYS A 173 26.54 -9.09 -0.84
N THR A 174 26.69 -8.01 -1.62
CA THR A 174 26.45 -8.02 -3.08
C THR A 174 27.34 -9.02 -3.78
N ALA A 175 26.75 -10.18 -4.12
CA ALA A 175 27.20 -10.96 -5.25
C ALA A 175 26.75 -10.26 -6.52
N ASP A 176 27.48 -10.46 -7.63
CA ASP A 176 26.97 -10.11 -8.95
C ASP A 176 25.57 -10.75 -9.11
N PRO A 177 24.52 -9.97 -9.43
CA PRO A 177 23.18 -10.52 -9.66
C PRO A 177 23.16 -11.71 -10.62
N ALA A 178 24.03 -11.71 -11.65
CA ALA A 178 24.18 -12.83 -12.58
C ALA A 178 24.74 -14.08 -11.89
N GLU A 179 25.75 -13.93 -11.03
CA GLU A 179 26.32 -15.02 -10.24
C GLU A 179 25.29 -15.59 -9.25
N ALA A 180 24.56 -14.70 -8.56
CA ALA A 180 23.51 -15.11 -7.63
C ALA A 180 22.42 -15.92 -8.34
N ALA A 181 21.94 -15.45 -9.50
CA ALA A 181 20.96 -16.18 -10.31
C ALA A 181 21.50 -17.54 -10.78
N ALA A 182 22.75 -17.59 -11.24
CA ALA A 182 23.41 -18.82 -11.66
C ALA A 182 23.53 -19.84 -10.51
N TRP A 183 23.80 -19.39 -9.29
CA TRP A 183 23.88 -20.24 -8.10
C TRP A 183 22.54 -20.92 -7.76
N PHE A 184 21.41 -20.24 -7.98
CA PHE A 184 20.08 -20.82 -7.75
C PHE A 184 19.63 -21.82 -8.81
N ARG A 185 20.17 -21.74 -10.03
CA ARG A 185 19.67 -22.48 -11.19
C ARG A 185 19.64 -24.01 -11.03
N PRO A 186 20.66 -24.68 -10.47
CA PRO A 186 20.63 -26.13 -10.26
C PRO A 186 19.42 -26.59 -9.43
N TRP A 187 18.92 -25.73 -8.54
CA TRP A 187 17.81 -26.04 -7.64
C TRP A 187 16.43 -25.90 -8.28
N LEU A 188 16.32 -25.34 -9.50
CA LEU A 188 15.05 -25.25 -10.26
C LEU A 188 14.51 -26.63 -10.69
N GLU A 189 15.41 -27.61 -10.81
CA GLU A 189 15.10 -28.99 -11.21
C GLU A 189 15.15 -29.97 -10.02
N HIS A 190 15.19 -29.45 -8.78
CA HIS A 190 15.24 -30.27 -7.57
C HIS A 190 13.97 -31.13 -7.42
N GLU A 191 14.06 -32.36 -6.89
CA GLU A 191 12.91 -33.28 -6.79
C GLU A 191 11.79 -32.74 -5.88
N HIS A 192 12.15 -32.00 -4.84
CA HIS A 192 11.21 -31.33 -3.94
C HIS A 192 10.70 -30.00 -4.51
N CYS A 193 9.40 -29.92 -4.79
CA CYS A 193 8.70 -28.72 -5.28
C CYS A 193 8.93 -27.45 -4.42
N HIS A 194 9.07 -27.58 -3.10
CA HIS A 194 9.34 -26.44 -2.23
C HIS A 194 10.73 -25.82 -2.45
N VAL A 195 11.72 -26.67 -2.73
CA VAL A 195 13.09 -26.26 -3.08
C VAL A 195 13.05 -25.53 -4.43
N GLN A 196 12.32 -26.07 -5.42
CA GLN A 196 12.10 -25.40 -6.71
C GLN A 196 11.50 -24.00 -6.56
N LEU A 197 10.49 -23.81 -5.70
CA LEU A 197 9.88 -22.49 -5.46
C LEU A 197 10.85 -21.53 -4.77
N ALA A 198 11.62 -21.99 -3.79
CA ALA A 198 12.62 -21.18 -3.11
C ALA A 198 13.72 -20.74 -4.09
N ALA A 199 14.17 -21.66 -4.95
CA ALA A 199 15.14 -21.42 -6.00
C ALA A 199 14.63 -20.44 -7.06
N ALA A 200 13.41 -20.65 -7.57
CA ALA A 200 12.77 -19.74 -8.53
C ALA A 200 12.68 -18.32 -7.95
N ARG A 201 12.27 -18.18 -6.69
CA ARG A 201 12.30 -16.88 -6.01
C ARG A 201 13.70 -16.29 -5.95
N GLY A 202 14.73 -17.09 -5.64
CA GLY A 202 16.13 -16.65 -5.63
C GLY A 202 16.58 -16.10 -6.99
N VAL A 203 16.36 -16.87 -8.06
CA VAL A 203 16.62 -16.47 -9.45
C VAL A 203 15.93 -15.15 -9.80
N LEU A 204 14.62 -15.06 -9.55
CA LEU A 204 13.81 -13.88 -9.90
C LEU A 204 14.17 -12.64 -9.08
N SER A 205 14.61 -12.84 -7.83
CA SER A 205 15.03 -11.72 -6.97
C SER A 205 16.40 -11.19 -7.37
N ALA A 206 17.30 -12.05 -7.83
CA ALA A 206 18.60 -11.64 -8.36
C ALA A 206 18.48 -10.99 -9.75
N GLY A 207 17.60 -11.52 -10.61
CA GLY A 207 17.48 -11.06 -11.98
C GLY A 207 16.60 -9.86 -12.22
N ALA A 208 16.53 -8.87 -11.30
CA ALA A 208 15.75 -7.64 -11.52
C ALA A 208 15.98 -7.10 -12.96
N PRO A 209 14.97 -6.53 -13.64
CA PRO A 209 14.95 -6.47 -15.11
C PRO A 209 16.11 -5.71 -15.77
N ASP A 210 16.85 -4.91 -15.00
CA ASP A 210 17.96 -4.09 -15.45
C ASP A 210 19.34 -4.70 -15.09
N THR A 211 19.38 -5.86 -14.42
CA THR A 211 20.64 -6.51 -13.97
C THR A 211 21.25 -7.44 -14.99
N GLY A 212 20.51 -7.82 -16.04
CA GLY A 212 20.96 -8.75 -17.07
C GLY A 212 21.13 -10.20 -16.60
N ALA A 213 20.70 -10.53 -15.37
CA ALA A 213 20.76 -11.92 -14.90
C ALA A 213 19.77 -12.79 -15.66
N ASP A 214 20.20 -13.98 -16.01
CA ASP A 214 19.39 -14.94 -16.75
C ASP A 214 18.40 -15.65 -15.81
N THR A 215 17.12 -15.28 -15.95
CA THR A 215 15.99 -15.82 -15.16
C THR A 215 15.32 -17.04 -15.80
N THR A 216 15.87 -17.55 -16.91
CA THR A 216 15.26 -18.59 -17.74
C THR A 216 14.82 -19.82 -16.95
N GLY A 217 13.54 -20.17 -17.09
CA GLY A 217 12.96 -21.41 -16.57
C GLY A 217 12.41 -21.32 -15.14
N ALA A 218 12.57 -20.19 -14.44
CA ALA A 218 11.99 -19.97 -13.13
C ALA A 218 10.45 -20.04 -13.12
N GLY A 219 9.79 -19.56 -14.18
CA GLY A 219 8.35 -19.64 -14.41
C GLY A 219 7.86 -21.08 -14.58
N ARG A 220 8.54 -21.87 -15.41
CA ARG A 220 8.22 -23.31 -15.58
C ARG A 220 8.46 -24.11 -14.31
N ALA A 221 9.57 -23.86 -13.62
CA ALA A 221 9.84 -24.49 -12.32
C ALA A 221 8.75 -24.15 -11.28
N THR A 222 8.33 -22.88 -11.26
CA THR A 222 7.21 -22.44 -10.43
C THR A 222 5.91 -23.17 -10.78
N ALA A 223 5.58 -23.27 -12.06
CA ALA A 223 4.37 -23.96 -12.52
C ALA A 223 4.37 -25.44 -12.11
N ARG A 224 5.48 -26.16 -12.32
CA ARG A 224 5.62 -27.57 -11.90
C ARG A 224 5.43 -27.74 -10.40
N ALA A 225 6.09 -26.90 -9.61
CA ALA A 225 6.00 -26.97 -8.16
C ALA A 225 4.58 -26.69 -7.66
N LEU A 226 3.90 -25.68 -8.23
CA LEU A 226 2.49 -25.41 -7.95
C LEU A 226 1.59 -26.57 -8.41
N GLY A 227 1.89 -27.24 -9.52
CA GLY A 227 1.18 -28.44 -9.98
C GLY A 227 1.10 -29.53 -8.89
N VAL A 228 2.20 -29.75 -8.18
CA VAL A 228 2.31 -30.74 -7.10
C VAL A 228 1.66 -30.24 -5.80
N ILE A 229 1.98 -29.01 -5.38
CA ILE A 229 1.55 -28.47 -4.07
C ILE A 229 0.08 -28.03 -4.08
N GLY A 230 -0.36 -27.49 -5.21
CA GLY A 230 -1.59 -26.73 -5.34
C GLY A 230 -1.71 -25.59 -4.34
N ASN A 231 -2.91 -25.41 -3.81
CA ASN A 231 -3.19 -24.50 -2.70
C ASN A 231 -2.86 -25.05 -1.30
N GLY A 232 -2.25 -26.23 -1.14
CA GLY A 232 -1.85 -26.79 0.16
C GLY A 232 -0.64 -26.07 0.77
N PRO A 233 -0.52 -25.88 2.10
CA PRO A 233 0.53 -25.06 2.73
C PRO A 233 1.95 -25.51 2.33
N LEU A 234 2.92 -24.57 2.31
CA LEU A 234 4.32 -24.98 2.26
C LEU A 234 4.63 -25.71 3.58
N PRO A 235 5.52 -26.73 3.61
CA PRO A 235 5.96 -27.39 4.83
C PRO A 235 6.49 -26.34 5.80
N ASP A 236 6.48 -26.69 7.10
CA ASP A 236 6.72 -25.89 8.30
C ASP A 236 7.95 -24.94 8.27
N VAL A 237 8.00 -24.01 7.31
CA VAL A 237 8.84 -22.82 7.38
C VAL A 237 8.12 -21.93 8.38
N PRO A 238 8.66 -21.76 9.59
CA PRO A 238 7.99 -21.04 10.65
C PRO A 238 7.76 -19.62 10.14
N TYR A 239 6.49 -19.24 9.99
CA TYR A 239 6.09 -17.88 9.68
C TYR A 239 6.51 -17.34 8.31
N TRP A 240 5.65 -17.47 7.29
CA TRP A 240 5.66 -16.53 6.18
C TRP A 240 4.98 -15.23 6.65
N PRO A 241 5.69 -14.08 6.79
CA PRO A 241 5.10 -12.89 7.37
C PRO A 241 3.92 -12.41 6.53
N GLY A 242 2.72 -12.35 7.12
CA GLY A 242 1.52 -11.77 6.50
C GLY A 242 0.49 -12.78 5.98
N GLY A 243 0.03 -13.70 6.85
CA GLY A 243 -1.01 -14.73 6.64
C GLY A 243 -2.40 -14.26 6.17
N ARG A 244 -2.43 -13.36 5.18
CA ARG A 244 -3.61 -12.92 4.44
C ARG A 244 -3.37 -12.76 2.93
N TYR A 245 -2.11 -12.70 2.47
CA TYR A 245 -1.79 -12.69 1.04
C TYR A 245 -1.69 -14.13 0.50
N ARG A 246 -2.40 -14.44 -0.59
CA ARG A 246 -2.32 -15.75 -1.26
C ARG A 246 -0.88 -15.93 -1.78
N ARG A 247 -0.27 -17.11 -1.55
CA ARG A 247 1.13 -17.39 -1.89
C ARG A 247 1.45 -17.13 -3.36
N VAL A 248 0.53 -17.52 -4.23
CA VAL A 248 0.60 -17.27 -5.67
C VAL A 248 0.75 -15.78 -5.96
N GLU A 249 0.04 -14.91 -5.24
CA GLU A 249 0.11 -13.47 -5.49
C GLU A 249 1.52 -12.91 -5.28
N ARG A 250 2.27 -13.39 -4.28
CA ARG A 250 3.66 -12.95 -4.05
C ARG A 250 4.61 -13.46 -5.12
N ILE A 251 4.46 -14.70 -5.53
CA ILE A 251 5.31 -15.27 -6.59
C ILE A 251 4.97 -14.59 -7.93
N ALA A 252 3.69 -14.38 -8.23
CA ALA A 252 3.22 -13.60 -9.36
C ALA A 252 3.79 -12.17 -9.37
N GLN A 253 3.83 -11.49 -8.21
CA GLN A 253 4.46 -10.17 -8.08
C GLN A 253 5.97 -10.20 -8.35
N LEU A 254 6.67 -11.27 -7.94
CA LEU A 254 8.10 -11.45 -8.23
C LEU A 254 8.37 -11.80 -9.70
N LEU A 255 7.43 -12.50 -10.36
CA LEU A 255 7.50 -12.84 -11.78
C LEU A 255 7.08 -11.70 -12.69
N ALA A 256 6.22 -10.78 -12.23
CA ALA A 256 5.70 -9.70 -13.07
C ALA A 256 6.78 -8.87 -13.81
N PRO A 257 7.95 -8.58 -13.22
CA PRO A 257 9.07 -7.92 -13.92
C PRO A 257 9.74 -8.77 -15.02
N HIS A 258 9.49 -10.08 -15.06
CA HIS A 258 10.10 -11.06 -15.96
C HIS A 258 9.06 -11.58 -16.96
N PRO A 259 8.85 -10.88 -18.09
CA PRO A 259 7.73 -11.15 -18.99
C PRO A 259 7.70 -12.59 -19.52
N ASP A 260 8.86 -13.18 -19.85
CA ASP A 260 8.91 -14.53 -20.40
C ASP A 260 8.58 -15.57 -19.32
N GLU A 261 9.16 -15.43 -18.13
CA GLU A 261 8.87 -16.33 -17.00
C GLU A 261 7.42 -16.22 -16.50
N ALA A 262 6.85 -15.01 -16.51
CA ALA A 262 5.44 -14.82 -16.21
C ALA A 262 4.54 -15.44 -17.29
N ALA A 263 4.90 -15.34 -18.58
CA ALA A 263 4.17 -16.00 -19.67
C ALA A 263 4.20 -17.51 -19.51
N ASP A 264 5.37 -18.09 -19.26
CA ASP A 264 5.56 -19.52 -19.05
C ASP A 264 4.71 -20.05 -17.88
N LEU A 265 4.67 -19.32 -16.77
CA LEU A 265 3.80 -19.67 -15.64
C LEU A 265 2.33 -19.65 -16.04
N VAL A 266 1.88 -18.56 -16.69
CA VAL A 266 0.47 -18.41 -17.09
C VAL A 266 0.07 -19.51 -18.08
N ALA A 267 0.86 -19.74 -19.12
CA ALA A 267 0.59 -20.76 -20.13
C ALA A 267 0.52 -22.17 -19.54
N ALA A 268 1.40 -22.49 -18.58
CA ALA A 268 1.40 -23.81 -17.94
C ALA A 268 0.19 -24.04 -17.01
N LEU A 269 -0.43 -22.98 -16.49
CA LEU A 269 -1.49 -23.08 -15.49
C LEU A 269 -2.90 -22.77 -16.02
N ALA A 270 -3.03 -22.00 -17.11
CA ALA A 270 -4.31 -21.51 -17.60
C ALA A 270 -5.32 -22.61 -17.96
N ASP A 271 -4.86 -23.70 -18.60
CA ASP A 271 -5.70 -24.82 -19.03
C ASP A 271 -5.59 -26.03 -18.07
N HIS A 272 -5.10 -25.82 -16.85
CA HIS A 272 -4.89 -26.93 -15.92
C HIS A 272 -6.21 -27.55 -15.46
N ALA A 273 -6.26 -28.88 -15.32
CA ALA A 273 -7.47 -29.60 -14.88
C ALA A 273 -7.95 -29.20 -13.46
N ARG A 274 -7.08 -28.57 -12.67
CA ARG A 274 -7.37 -28.15 -11.29
C ARG A 274 -7.70 -26.66 -11.23
N THR A 275 -8.83 -26.35 -10.63
CA THR A 275 -9.37 -24.98 -10.50
C THR A 275 -8.43 -24.03 -9.76
N ASP A 276 -7.75 -24.50 -8.70
CA ASP A 276 -6.81 -23.67 -7.93
C ASP A 276 -5.62 -23.19 -8.75
N LEU A 277 -5.21 -23.97 -9.75
CA LEU A 277 -4.09 -23.63 -10.63
C LEU A 277 -4.52 -22.68 -11.76
N ARG A 278 -5.72 -22.85 -12.31
CA ARG A 278 -6.29 -21.86 -13.24
C ARG A 278 -6.49 -20.50 -12.56
N GLU A 279 -6.96 -20.50 -11.32
CA GLU A 279 -7.03 -19.28 -10.50
C GLU A 279 -5.64 -18.65 -10.33
N ALA A 280 -4.62 -19.48 -10.09
CA ALA A 280 -3.24 -19.00 -9.98
C ALA A 280 -2.72 -18.37 -11.27
N ALA A 281 -3.10 -18.91 -12.44
CA ALA A 281 -2.79 -18.34 -13.74
C ALA A 281 -3.37 -16.93 -13.89
N VAL A 282 -4.64 -16.73 -13.51
CA VAL A 282 -5.30 -15.41 -13.53
C VAL A 282 -4.61 -14.42 -12.60
N VAL A 283 -4.22 -14.86 -11.39
CA VAL A 283 -3.48 -14.02 -10.44
C VAL A 283 -2.11 -13.61 -11.01
N ALA A 284 -1.40 -14.53 -11.67
CA ALA A 284 -0.13 -14.27 -12.35
C ALA A 284 -0.28 -13.29 -13.52
N ALA A 285 -1.27 -13.51 -14.38
CA ALA A 285 -1.62 -12.60 -15.47
C ALA A 285 -1.94 -11.20 -14.93
N GLY A 286 -2.78 -11.11 -13.90
CA GLY A 286 -3.11 -9.85 -13.24
C GLY A 286 -1.91 -9.12 -12.64
N ALA A 287 -0.95 -9.83 -12.05
CA ALA A 287 0.28 -9.20 -11.55
C ALA A 287 1.11 -8.59 -12.68
N ARG A 288 1.21 -9.29 -13.83
CA ARG A 288 1.88 -8.78 -15.03
C ARG A 288 1.18 -7.54 -15.60
N LEU A 289 -0.15 -7.55 -15.72
CA LEU A 289 -0.94 -6.41 -16.20
C LEU A 289 -0.74 -5.15 -15.32
N ARG A 290 -0.57 -5.35 -14.01
CA ARG A 290 -0.31 -4.27 -13.05
C ARG A 290 1.13 -3.78 -13.07
N TYR A 291 2.06 -4.52 -13.66
CA TYR A 291 3.47 -4.13 -13.75
C TYR A 291 3.80 -3.47 -15.10
N TRP A 292 3.23 -3.95 -16.21
CA TRP A 292 3.52 -3.44 -17.56
C TRP A 292 2.33 -2.66 -18.14
N ARG A 293 2.62 -1.56 -18.85
CA ARG A 293 1.61 -0.74 -19.53
C ARG A 293 1.09 -1.40 -20.81
N ASP A 294 2.00 -2.02 -21.56
CA ASP A 294 1.71 -2.67 -22.84
C ASP A 294 1.96 -4.19 -22.76
N PRO A 295 1.17 -4.93 -21.95
CA PRO A 295 1.28 -6.38 -21.90
C PRO A 295 0.78 -7.00 -23.21
N ALA A 296 1.27 -8.21 -23.51
CA ALA A 296 0.79 -8.98 -24.66
C ALA A 296 -0.73 -9.25 -24.54
N PRO A 297 -1.53 -9.15 -25.62
CA PRO A 297 -2.99 -9.31 -25.57
C PRO A 297 -3.47 -10.62 -24.93
N GLU A 298 -2.70 -11.70 -25.06
CA GLU A 298 -2.98 -13.03 -24.54
C GLU A 298 -3.10 -13.04 -23.00
N VAL A 299 -2.42 -12.10 -22.33
CA VAL A 299 -2.49 -11.95 -20.87
C VAL A 299 -3.89 -11.48 -20.46
N TRP A 300 -4.47 -10.53 -21.19
CA TRP A 300 -5.84 -10.10 -20.94
C TRP A 300 -6.86 -11.18 -21.33
N GLU A 301 -6.63 -11.90 -22.43
CA GLU A 301 -7.50 -13.01 -22.81
C GLU A 301 -7.56 -14.10 -21.73
N THR A 302 -6.44 -14.41 -21.08
CA THR A 302 -6.41 -15.37 -19.97
C THR A 302 -7.31 -14.91 -18.81
N VAL A 303 -7.22 -13.64 -18.42
CA VAL A 303 -8.07 -13.07 -17.37
C VAL A 303 -9.54 -13.05 -17.80
N ALA A 304 -9.80 -12.72 -19.07
CA ALA A 304 -11.14 -12.64 -19.63
C ALA A 304 -11.81 -14.02 -19.77
N ALA A 305 -11.05 -15.06 -20.08
CA ALA A 305 -11.54 -16.44 -20.13
C ALA A 305 -11.98 -16.95 -18.75
N GLY A 306 -11.26 -16.53 -17.70
CA GLY A 306 -11.58 -16.91 -16.32
C GLY A 306 -12.96 -16.44 -15.82
N LEU A 307 -13.60 -15.45 -16.48
CA LEU A 307 -14.96 -15.02 -16.15
C LEU A 307 -16.04 -16.09 -16.41
N ASP A 308 -15.80 -16.99 -17.36
CA ASP A 308 -16.72 -18.09 -17.71
C ASP A 308 -16.34 -19.42 -17.02
N ASP A 309 -15.34 -19.41 -16.15
CA ASP A 309 -14.85 -20.56 -15.38
C ASP A 309 -15.56 -20.68 -14.01
N GLU A 310 -15.12 -21.64 -13.19
CA GLU A 310 -15.59 -21.87 -11.82
C GLU A 310 -15.41 -20.64 -10.93
N SER A 311 -16.22 -20.55 -9.86
CA SER A 311 -16.37 -19.35 -9.04
C SER A 311 -15.06 -18.79 -8.46
N GLY A 312 -14.08 -19.63 -8.15
CA GLY A 312 -12.77 -19.19 -7.67
C GLY A 312 -11.97 -18.43 -8.74
N VAL A 313 -11.93 -18.96 -9.96
CA VAL A 313 -11.24 -18.37 -11.11
C VAL A 313 -11.96 -17.10 -11.57
N ALA A 314 -13.29 -17.13 -11.63
CA ALA A 314 -14.11 -15.97 -11.97
C ALA A 314 -13.93 -14.84 -10.94
N SER A 315 -13.90 -15.16 -9.65
CA SER A 315 -13.64 -14.20 -8.57
C SER A 315 -12.25 -13.55 -8.73
N ALA A 316 -11.20 -14.34 -9.00
CA ALA A 316 -9.86 -13.81 -9.26
C ALA A 316 -9.82 -12.92 -10.53
N SER A 317 -10.56 -13.29 -11.57
CA SER A 317 -10.63 -12.53 -12.83
C SER A 317 -11.30 -11.16 -12.62
N LEU A 318 -12.40 -11.15 -11.87
CA LEU A 318 -13.10 -9.92 -11.48
C LEU A 318 -12.22 -9.00 -10.64
N ASP A 319 -11.44 -9.54 -9.71
CA ASP A 319 -10.48 -8.76 -8.91
C ASP A 319 -9.42 -8.08 -9.78
N VAL A 320 -8.98 -8.73 -10.86
CA VAL A 320 -8.06 -8.14 -11.84
C VAL A 320 -8.76 -7.04 -12.64
N PHE A 321 -9.96 -7.31 -13.17
CA PHE A 321 -10.73 -6.32 -13.94
C PHE A 321 -11.13 -5.09 -13.11
N ALA A 322 -11.47 -5.25 -11.83
CA ALA A 322 -11.81 -4.16 -10.93
C ALA A 322 -10.65 -3.17 -10.69
N ARG A 323 -9.43 -3.59 -11.02
CA ARG A 323 -8.20 -2.77 -10.99
C ARG A 323 -7.65 -2.53 -12.40
N GLY A 324 -8.44 -2.82 -13.43
CA GLY A 324 -8.01 -2.85 -14.83
C GLY A 324 -8.03 -1.50 -15.54
N GLY A 325 -8.83 -0.55 -15.05
CA GLY A 325 -8.96 0.79 -15.63
C GLY A 325 -9.41 0.77 -17.10
N ALA A 326 -9.02 1.81 -17.84
CA ALA A 326 -9.38 1.93 -19.25
C ALA A 326 -8.75 0.85 -20.13
N ALA A 327 -7.58 0.31 -19.75
CA ALA A 327 -6.92 -0.78 -20.46
C ALA A 327 -7.78 -2.06 -20.58
N ALA A 328 -8.74 -2.26 -19.67
CA ALA A 328 -9.65 -3.39 -19.68
C ALA A 328 -10.93 -3.17 -20.52
N ALA A 329 -11.14 -1.96 -21.05
CA ALA A 329 -12.36 -1.61 -21.80
C ALA A 329 -12.70 -2.56 -22.98
N PRO A 330 -11.74 -3.14 -23.74
CA PRO A 330 -12.05 -4.12 -24.78
C PRO A 330 -12.82 -5.37 -24.28
N TYR A 331 -12.82 -5.62 -22.97
CA TYR A 331 -13.43 -6.78 -22.34
C TYR A 331 -14.77 -6.47 -21.65
N ALA A 332 -15.26 -5.22 -21.75
CA ALA A 332 -16.48 -4.77 -21.07
C ALA A 332 -17.70 -5.63 -21.39
N ASP A 333 -17.85 -6.10 -22.64
CA ASP A 333 -18.97 -6.96 -23.04
C ASP A 333 -18.97 -8.32 -22.33
N ARG A 334 -17.81 -8.85 -21.94
CA ARG A 334 -17.75 -10.10 -21.15
C ARG A 334 -18.23 -9.86 -19.72
N LEU A 335 -17.86 -8.74 -19.12
CA LEU A 335 -18.33 -8.33 -17.79
C LEU A 335 -19.83 -8.03 -17.78
N VAL A 336 -20.35 -7.39 -18.83
CA VAL A 336 -21.80 -7.19 -19.01
C VAL A 336 -22.53 -8.52 -19.02
N ARG A 337 -22.10 -9.48 -19.84
CA ARG A 337 -22.70 -10.83 -19.85
C ARG A 337 -22.59 -11.53 -18.49
N PHE A 338 -21.48 -11.34 -17.77
CA PHE A 338 -21.32 -11.86 -16.42
C PHE A 338 -22.37 -11.25 -15.47
N VAL A 339 -22.54 -9.93 -15.48
CA VAL A 339 -23.54 -9.25 -14.65
C VAL A 339 -24.95 -9.66 -15.03
N GLU A 340 -25.28 -9.80 -16.31
CA GLU A 340 -26.60 -10.26 -16.77
C GLU A 340 -26.89 -11.70 -16.33
N ARG A 341 -25.89 -12.60 -16.40
CA ARG A 341 -26.04 -14.00 -16.01
C ARG A 341 -26.26 -14.19 -14.50
N TYR A 342 -25.62 -13.36 -13.68
CA TYR A 342 -25.64 -13.50 -12.21
C TYR A 342 -26.37 -12.35 -11.48
N GLY A 343 -27.04 -11.47 -12.23
CA GLY A 343 -27.52 -10.15 -11.78
C GLY A 343 -28.56 -10.19 -10.67
N ASP A 344 -29.41 -11.22 -10.63
CA ASP A 344 -30.47 -11.37 -9.63
C ASP A 344 -29.93 -11.58 -8.21
N THR A 345 -28.66 -11.94 -8.07
CA THR A 345 -27.97 -12.02 -6.77
C THR A 345 -27.50 -10.63 -6.33
N ARG A 346 -28.43 -9.76 -5.95
CA ARG A 346 -28.14 -8.37 -5.50
C ARG A 346 -27.06 -8.24 -4.42
N HIS A 347 -26.80 -9.31 -3.66
CA HIS A 347 -25.80 -9.36 -2.59
C HIS A 347 -24.56 -10.20 -2.94
N SER A 348 -24.39 -10.59 -4.20
CA SER A 348 -23.20 -11.32 -4.62
C SER A 348 -22.02 -10.37 -4.72
N HIS A 349 -20.98 -10.66 -3.94
CA HIS A 349 -19.69 -10.00 -3.99
C HIS A 349 -19.15 -9.92 -5.42
N SER A 350 -19.26 -11.00 -6.21
CA SER A 350 -18.76 -11.07 -7.59
C SER A 350 -19.49 -10.07 -8.52
N THR A 351 -20.82 -9.97 -8.43
CA THR A 351 -21.58 -9.03 -9.27
C THR A 351 -21.23 -7.59 -8.92
N ALA A 352 -21.07 -7.27 -7.63
CA ALA A 352 -20.61 -5.94 -7.22
C ALA A 352 -19.19 -5.61 -7.74
N THR A 353 -18.26 -6.57 -7.70
CA THR A 353 -16.91 -6.40 -8.25
C THR A 353 -16.94 -6.22 -9.77
N ALA A 354 -17.81 -6.93 -10.49
CA ALA A 354 -17.99 -6.76 -11.93
C ALA A 354 -18.50 -5.36 -12.30
N VAL A 355 -19.51 -4.85 -11.58
CA VAL A 355 -20.03 -3.49 -11.79
C VAL A 355 -18.96 -2.44 -11.45
N ARG A 356 -18.18 -2.67 -10.38
CA ARG A 356 -17.02 -1.82 -10.05
C ARG A 356 -16.00 -1.79 -11.19
N ALA A 357 -15.71 -2.92 -11.82
CA ALA A 357 -14.80 -2.98 -12.95
C ALA A 357 -15.31 -2.17 -14.15
N LEU A 358 -16.58 -2.34 -14.52
CA LEU A 358 -17.21 -1.56 -15.59
C LEU A 358 -17.22 -0.06 -15.27
N ALA A 359 -17.47 0.33 -14.02
CA ALA A 359 -17.38 1.72 -13.58
C ALA A 359 -15.96 2.28 -13.69
N GLY A 360 -14.93 1.49 -13.33
CA GLY A 360 -13.52 1.85 -13.52
C GLY A 360 -13.12 2.01 -14.99
N MET A 361 -13.77 1.29 -15.91
CA MET A 361 -13.62 1.46 -17.37
C MET A 361 -14.37 2.68 -17.89
N GLY A 362 -15.33 3.21 -17.12
CA GLY A 362 -16.27 4.24 -17.55
C GLY A 362 -17.34 3.71 -18.51
N ASP A 363 -17.75 2.45 -18.42
CA ASP A 363 -18.80 1.87 -19.27
C ASP A 363 -20.20 2.30 -18.80
N ASP A 364 -20.92 3.06 -19.64
CA ASP A 364 -22.20 3.69 -19.28
C ASP A 364 -23.31 2.69 -18.90
N ARG A 365 -23.23 1.44 -19.35
CA ARG A 365 -24.21 0.39 -18.98
C ARG A 365 -24.17 0.07 -17.49
N ALA A 366 -23.05 0.34 -16.81
CA ALA A 366 -22.93 0.09 -15.38
C ALA A 366 -23.65 1.11 -14.50
N ALA A 367 -24.08 2.27 -15.02
CA ALA A 367 -24.71 3.31 -14.21
C ALA A 367 -25.95 2.80 -13.45
N ALA A 368 -26.86 2.12 -14.16
CA ALA A 368 -28.09 1.57 -13.56
C ALA A 368 -27.79 0.47 -12.53
N TRP A 369 -26.84 -0.43 -12.82
CA TRP A 369 -26.45 -1.48 -11.87
C TRP A 369 -25.74 -0.93 -10.64
N TYR A 370 -24.96 0.14 -10.81
CA TYR A 370 -24.32 0.85 -9.72
C TYR A 370 -25.38 1.52 -8.83
N ALA A 371 -26.40 2.14 -9.43
CA ALA A 371 -27.54 2.73 -8.72
C ALA A 371 -28.27 1.68 -7.86
N ASP A 372 -28.63 0.53 -8.45
CA ASP A 372 -29.34 -0.57 -7.78
C ASP A 372 -28.54 -1.22 -6.64
N ARG A 373 -27.21 -1.15 -6.68
CA ARG A 373 -26.29 -1.79 -5.71
C ARG A 373 -25.56 -0.79 -4.81
N PHE A 374 -25.95 0.48 -4.83
CA PHE A 374 -25.25 1.51 -4.09
C PHE A 374 -25.18 1.17 -2.59
N GLY A 375 -24.02 1.41 -1.96
CA GLY A 375 -23.77 1.08 -0.56
C GLY A 375 -23.20 -0.32 -0.31
N HIS A 376 -23.07 -1.16 -1.33
CA HIS A 376 -22.34 -2.42 -1.20
C HIS A 376 -20.84 -2.16 -0.99
N SER A 377 -20.22 -2.77 0.03
CA SER A 377 -18.84 -2.47 0.45
C SER A 377 -17.76 -2.76 -0.60
N TYR A 378 -18.10 -3.53 -1.64
CA TYR A 378 -17.20 -3.90 -2.74
C TYR A 378 -17.39 -3.06 -4.01
N LEU A 379 -18.41 -2.20 -4.04
CA LEU A 379 -18.74 -1.36 -5.19
C LEU A 379 -17.99 -0.02 -5.18
N LEU A 380 -17.14 0.24 -4.19
CA LEU A 380 -16.46 1.52 -4.01
C LEU A 380 -15.54 1.83 -5.20
N VAL A 381 -15.79 2.96 -5.86
CA VAL A 381 -15.01 3.46 -7.00
C VAL A 381 -14.50 4.86 -6.67
N ASP A 382 -13.21 5.10 -6.94
CA ASP A 382 -12.60 6.39 -6.65
C ASP A 382 -13.21 7.49 -7.54
N GLU A 383 -13.55 7.28 -8.81
CA GLU A 383 -14.17 8.32 -9.64
C GLU A 383 -15.30 7.76 -10.52
N LEU A 384 -16.44 8.45 -10.54
CA LEU A 384 -17.56 8.11 -11.44
C LEU A 384 -17.71 9.18 -12.51
N PRO A 385 -18.04 8.82 -13.77
CA PRO A 385 -18.27 9.79 -14.82
C PRO A 385 -19.42 10.75 -14.48
N GLY A 386 -19.20 12.07 -14.67
CA GLY A 386 -20.24 13.09 -14.42
C GLY A 386 -21.50 12.90 -15.28
N ARG A 387 -21.39 12.26 -16.44
CA ARG A 387 -22.53 11.93 -17.32
C ARG A 387 -23.50 10.89 -16.71
N TRP A 388 -23.12 10.21 -15.63
CA TRP A 388 -24.02 9.30 -14.89
C TRP A 388 -24.87 10.02 -13.86
N ALA A 389 -24.69 11.34 -13.67
CA ALA A 389 -25.45 12.11 -12.71
C ALA A 389 -26.98 11.93 -12.85
N PRO A 390 -27.60 11.95 -14.06
CA PRO A 390 -29.04 11.76 -14.19
C PRO A 390 -29.56 10.44 -13.58
N GLU A 391 -28.78 9.35 -13.73
CA GLU A 391 -29.15 8.02 -13.24
C GLU A 391 -28.94 7.87 -11.72
N LEU A 392 -27.85 8.44 -11.21
CA LEU A 392 -27.40 8.23 -9.83
C LEU A 392 -27.90 9.28 -8.83
N LEU A 393 -28.21 10.50 -9.28
CA LEU A 393 -28.69 11.57 -8.39
C LEU A 393 -29.95 11.17 -7.61
N PRO A 394 -30.97 10.47 -8.18
CA PRO A 394 -32.13 10.02 -7.40
C PRO A 394 -31.72 9.18 -6.18
N VAL A 395 -30.83 8.21 -6.36
CA VAL A 395 -30.34 7.34 -5.28
C VAL A 395 -29.54 8.15 -4.25
N PHE A 396 -28.66 9.04 -4.71
CA PHE A 396 -27.85 9.89 -3.84
C PHE A 396 -28.73 10.83 -3.03
N ARG A 397 -29.75 11.46 -3.63
CA ARG A 397 -30.70 12.33 -2.92
C ARG A 397 -31.43 11.59 -1.83
N SER A 398 -31.96 10.40 -2.10
CA SER A 398 -32.62 9.57 -1.08
C SER A 398 -31.69 9.25 0.10
N LEU A 399 -30.42 8.92 -0.19
CA LEU A 399 -29.43 8.63 0.85
C LEU A 399 -29.03 9.87 1.66
N LEU A 400 -28.85 11.02 1.00
CA LEU A 400 -28.52 12.27 1.68
C LEU A 400 -29.69 12.76 2.55
N ALA A 401 -30.92 12.61 2.07
CA ALA A 401 -32.14 12.92 2.83
C ALA A 401 -32.28 12.06 4.09
N ALA A 402 -31.76 10.82 4.05
CA ALA A 402 -31.67 9.94 5.22
C ALA A 402 -30.53 10.28 6.20
N GLY A 403 -29.73 11.31 5.94
CA GLY A 403 -28.71 11.85 6.85
C GLY A 403 -27.25 11.57 6.49
N ALA A 404 -26.99 10.77 5.43
CA ALA A 404 -25.65 10.50 4.91
C ALA A 404 -24.63 9.98 5.96
N GLU A 405 -25.06 9.13 6.90
CA GLU A 405 -24.16 8.59 7.93
C GLU A 405 -23.26 7.46 7.39
N GLY A 406 -22.06 7.33 7.96
CA GLY A 406 -21.12 6.25 7.65
C GLY A 406 -20.28 6.43 6.37
N GLY A 407 -19.72 5.31 5.90
CA GLY A 407 -18.78 5.30 4.76
C GLY A 407 -19.44 5.69 3.43
N ALA A 408 -20.65 5.20 3.16
CA ALA A 408 -21.38 5.48 1.92
C ALA A 408 -21.70 6.98 1.76
N GLY A 409 -22.14 7.65 2.84
CA GLY A 409 -22.40 9.10 2.80
C GLY A 409 -21.14 9.92 2.50
N THR A 410 -20.00 9.54 3.08
CA THR A 410 -18.71 10.20 2.80
C THR A 410 -18.32 10.03 1.33
N GLU A 411 -18.55 8.85 0.75
CA GLU A 411 -18.27 8.58 -0.66
C GLU A 411 -19.19 9.36 -1.60
N VAL A 412 -20.50 9.39 -1.35
CA VAL A 412 -21.46 10.19 -2.14
C VAL A 412 -21.03 11.66 -2.17
N LEU A 413 -20.72 12.25 -1.01
CA LEU A 413 -20.29 13.64 -0.93
C LEU A 413 -19.02 13.91 -1.75
N ARG A 414 -18.09 12.94 -1.78
CA ARG A 414 -16.86 13.02 -2.57
C ARG A 414 -17.13 12.92 -4.07
N ILE A 415 -18.03 12.04 -4.51
CA ILE A 415 -18.45 11.89 -5.91
C ILE A 415 -19.16 13.16 -6.40
N LEU A 416 -20.11 13.68 -5.62
CA LEU A 416 -20.83 14.92 -5.94
C LEU A 416 -19.88 16.11 -6.07
N ALA A 417 -18.89 16.20 -5.16
CA ALA A 417 -17.83 17.21 -5.25
C ALA A 417 -16.98 17.08 -6.52
N ALA A 418 -16.74 15.85 -7.01
CA ALA A 418 -16.02 15.61 -8.26
C ALA A 418 -16.85 15.95 -9.52
N TRP A 419 -18.17 15.76 -9.48
CA TRP A 419 -19.08 16.13 -10.57
C TRP A 419 -19.30 17.63 -10.73
N GLY A 420 -19.07 18.40 -9.66
CA GLY A 420 -19.20 19.85 -9.69
C GLY A 420 -20.61 20.27 -10.12
N PRO A 421 -20.79 21.18 -11.10
CA PRO A 421 -22.10 21.68 -11.49
C PRO A 421 -23.14 20.62 -11.87
N ALA A 422 -22.73 19.46 -12.38
CA ALA A 422 -23.65 18.37 -12.72
C ALA A 422 -24.39 17.78 -11.49
N ALA A 423 -23.87 18.03 -10.29
CA ALA A 423 -24.51 17.67 -9.02
C ALA A 423 -25.41 18.78 -8.44
N ALA A 424 -25.69 19.87 -9.16
CA ALA A 424 -26.56 20.94 -8.64
C ALA A 424 -27.92 20.46 -8.05
N PRO A 425 -28.63 19.46 -8.63
CA PRO A 425 -29.93 19.03 -8.12
C PRO A 425 -29.95 18.43 -6.70
N VAL A 426 -28.80 18.10 -6.10
CA VAL A 426 -28.71 17.65 -4.68
C VAL A 426 -28.46 18.79 -3.68
N ALA A 427 -28.39 20.05 -4.15
CA ALA A 427 -28.08 21.19 -3.30
C ALA A 427 -29.02 21.33 -2.08
N PRO A 428 -30.34 21.08 -2.17
CA PRO A 428 -31.22 21.12 -0.99
C PRO A 428 -30.82 20.12 0.10
N GLU A 429 -30.52 18.88 -0.26
CA GLU A 429 -30.11 17.84 0.68
C GLU A 429 -28.73 18.14 1.27
N LEU A 430 -27.80 18.65 0.47
CA LEU A 430 -26.49 19.10 0.97
C LEU A 430 -26.61 20.28 1.95
N ALA A 431 -27.54 21.22 1.71
CA ALA A 431 -27.81 22.34 2.62
C ALA A 431 -28.32 21.85 3.98
N ALA A 432 -29.20 20.83 4.00
CA ALA A 432 -29.68 20.22 5.24
C ALA A 432 -28.55 19.59 6.07
N LEU A 433 -27.58 18.95 5.40
CA LEU A 433 -26.41 18.32 6.05
C LEU A 433 -25.44 19.32 6.69
N LEU A 434 -25.54 20.63 6.38
CA LEU A 434 -24.72 21.66 7.04
C LEU A 434 -24.99 21.77 8.55
N THR A 435 -26.08 21.19 9.05
CA THR A 435 -26.45 21.19 10.46
C THR A 435 -26.11 19.87 11.19
N THR A 436 -25.50 18.91 10.49
CA THR A 436 -25.18 17.57 10.99
C THR A 436 -23.65 17.38 11.16
N PRO A 437 -23.17 16.24 11.67
CA PRO A 437 -21.74 15.92 11.68
C PRO A 437 -21.09 15.91 10.27
N SER A 438 -21.88 15.82 9.21
CA SER A 438 -21.44 15.84 7.81
C SER A 438 -21.29 17.25 7.23
N ALA A 439 -21.41 18.30 8.05
CA ALA A 439 -21.36 19.70 7.60
C ALA A 439 -20.12 20.05 6.77
N ARG A 440 -18.94 19.55 7.15
CA ARG A 440 -17.69 19.82 6.42
C ARG A 440 -17.69 19.23 5.00
N PRO A 441 -17.87 17.91 4.79
CA PRO A 441 -17.90 17.36 3.44
C PRO A 441 -19.10 17.88 2.62
N ALA A 442 -20.24 18.20 3.25
CA ALA A 442 -21.36 18.83 2.57
C ALA A 442 -21.02 20.26 2.07
N ALA A 443 -20.39 21.08 2.91
CA ALA A 443 -19.87 22.40 2.50
C ALA A 443 -18.84 22.27 1.37
N GLU A 444 -17.94 21.28 1.45
CA GLU A 444 -16.97 21.02 0.39
C GLU A 444 -17.64 20.68 -0.95
N ALA A 445 -18.66 19.81 -0.94
CA ALA A 445 -19.44 19.47 -2.12
C ALA A 445 -20.18 20.69 -2.70
N LEU A 446 -20.88 21.47 -1.86
CA LEU A 446 -21.55 22.71 -2.29
C LEU A 446 -20.57 23.67 -2.96
N GLY A 447 -19.41 23.94 -2.34
CA GLY A 447 -18.41 24.82 -2.92
C GLY A 447 -17.82 24.33 -4.26
N ARG A 448 -17.79 23.01 -4.49
CA ARG A 448 -17.40 22.42 -5.78
C ARG A 448 -18.50 22.51 -6.84
N ILE A 449 -19.76 22.36 -6.46
CA ILE A 449 -20.92 22.61 -7.34
C ILE A 449 -20.96 24.08 -7.76
N GLY A 450 -20.64 24.99 -6.83
CA GLY A 450 -20.54 26.42 -7.09
C GLY A 450 -21.91 27.11 -7.25
N PRO A 451 -22.02 28.17 -8.08
CA PRO A 451 -23.23 28.99 -8.17
C PRO A 451 -24.49 28.23 -8.62
N ALA A 452 -24.34 27.13 -9.36
CA ALA A 452 -25.47 26.29 -9.77
C ALA A 452 -26.27 25.74 -8.57
N ALA A 453 -25.63 25.54 -7.41
CA ALA A 453 -26.31 25.13 -6.18
C ALA A 453 -27.28 26.19 -5.63
N LEU A 454 -27.00 27.49 -5.85
CA LEU A 454 -27.88 28.57 -5.42
C LEU A 454 -29.15 28.64 -6.27
N ALA A 455 -29.04 28.40 -7.58
CA ALA A 455 -30.19 28.39 -8.47
C ALA A 455 -31.23 27.33 -8.06
N GLU A 456 -30.77 26.13 -7.70
CA GLU A 456 -31.62 25.00 -7.28
C GLU A 456 -32.27 25.20 -5.90
N THR A 457 -31.75 26.13 -5.09
CA THR A 457 -32.26 26.43 -3.75
C THR A 457 -33.02 27.76 -3.69
N ALA A 458 -33.21 28.43 -4.84
CA ALA A 458 -33.97 29.67 -4.93
C ALA A 458 -35.43 29.44 -4.53
N GLY A 459 -35.81 29.93 -3.33
CA GLY A 459 -37.16 29.78 -2.77
C GLY A 459 -37.29 28.78 -1.62
N ALA A 460 -36.25 27.99 -1.30
CA ALA A 460 -36.24 27.15 -0.10
C ALA A 460 -36.00 28.00 1.16
N ALA A 461 -36.68 27.66 2.26
CA ALA A 461 -36.44 28.28 3.56
C ALA A 461 -35.04 27.89 4.07
N GLY A 462 -34.14 28.87 4.17
CA GLY A 462 -32.74 28.67 4.56
C GLY A 462 -31.82 28.49 3.36
N SER A 463 -31.41 29.60 2.75
CA SER A 463 -30.40 29.57 1.68
C SER A 463 -29.10 28.93 2.18
N PRO A 464 -28.49 27.99 1.43
CA PRO A 464 -27.20 27.39 1.81
C PRO A 464 -26.12 28.45 2.03
N ALA A 465 -26.15 29.56 1.30
CA ALA A 465 -25.23 30.68 1.52
C ALA A 465 -25.34 31.25 2.94
N GLY A 466 -26.56 31.50 3.43
CA GLY A 466 -26.78 32.02 4.78
C GLY A 466 -26.28 31.06 5.87
N VAL A 467 -26.52 29.75 5.71
CA VAL A 467 -26.03 28.72 6.64
C VAL A 467 -24.50 28.64 6.63
N LEU A 468 -23.89 28.65 5.44
CA LEU A 468 -22.42 28.64 5.28
C LEU A 468 -21.77 29.90 5.89
N ALA A 469 -22.38 31.07 5.72
CA ALA A 469 -21.93 32.31 6.34
C ALA A 469 -21.96 32.22 7.88
N GLY A 470 -23.05 31.70 8.46
CA GLY A 470 -23.16 31.49 9.91
C GLY A 470 -22.17 30.44 10.46
N LEU A 471 -21.88 29.40 9.67
CA LEU A 471 -20.84 28.41 10.01
C LEU A 471 -19.43 29.01 9.92
N ALA A 472 -19.19 29.91 8.97
CA ALA A 472 -17.91 30.59 8.82
C ALA A 472 -17.61 31.54 10.00
N THR A 473 -18.62 32.25 10.51
CA THR A 473 -18.45 33.19 11.64
C THR A 473 -18.47 32.52 13.02
N GLY A 474 -18.84 31.24 13.10
CA GLY A 474 -18.86 30.49 14.36
C GLY A 474 -20.05 30.80 15.27
N ASP A 475 -21.12 31.41 14.73
CA ASP A 475 -22.33 31.81 15.47
C ASP A 475 -23.18 30.60 15.94
N THR A 476 -22.81 29.38 15.53
CA THR A 476 -23.50 28.15 15.93
C THR A 476 -23.02 27.66 17.30
N ARG A 477 -23.90 27.73 18.31
CA ARG A 477 -23.68 27.38 19.74
C ARG A 477 -23.28 25.91 20.04
N ARG A 478 -22.80 25.09 19.09
CA ARG A 478 -22.48 23.66 19.32
C ARG A 478 -20.99 23.38 19.55
N PRO A 479 -20.57 22.78 20.68
CA PRO A 479 -19.17 22.44 20.95
C PRO A 479 -18.70 21.26 20.10
N GLY A 480 -17.58 21.38 19.38
CA GLY A 480 -17.01 20.35 18.50
C GLY A 480 -15.76 20.83 17.75
N PRO A 481 -15.17 20.06 16.81
CA PRO A 481 -14.00 20.43 16.01
C PRO A 481 -14.29 21.57 14.99
N ARG A 482 -14.73 22.72 15.51
CA ARG A 482 -15.32 23.88 14.81
C ARG A 482 -14.43 24.46 13.72
N ARG A 483 -13.12 24.55 13.97
CA ARG A 483 -12.21 25.36 13.12
C ARG A 483 -12.10 24.85 11.67
N ARG A 484 -12.11 23.54 11.44
CA ARG A 484 -12.02 22.97 10.07
C ARG A 484 -13.31 23.14 9.27
N VAL A 485 -14.45 23.18 9.97
CA VAL A 485 -15.76 23.42 9.35
C VAL A 485 -15.85 24.88 8.91
N ALA A 486 -15.50 25.83 9.78
CA ALA A 486 -15.54 27.27 9.47
C ALA A 486 -14.75 27.63 8.20
N GLN A 487 -13.51 27.14 8.07
CA GLN A 487 -12.67 27.38 6.88
C GLN A 487 -13.31 26.84 5.59
N THR A 488 -13.86 25.62 5.66
CA THR A 488 -14.51 24.98 4.50
C THR A 488 -15.82 25.68 4.15
N ALA A 489 -16.59 26.10 5.15
CA ALA A 489 -17.84 26.82 4.96
C ALA A 489 -17.60 28.21 4.36
N ALA A 490 -16.57 28.93 4.83
CA ALA A 490 -16.18 30.23 4.29
C ALA A 490 -15.74 30.14 2.83
N TRP A 491 -14.91 29.14 2.49
CA TRP A 491 -14.53 28.86 1.09
C TRP A 491 -15.75 28.50 0.23
N ALA A 492 -16.63 27.62 0.72
CA ALA A 492 -17.83 27.22 -0.01
C ALA A 492 -18.78 28.40 -0.23
N HIS A 493 -18.96 29.27 0.77
CA HIS A 493 -19.73 30.50 0.65
C HIS A 493 -19.21 31.36 -0.51
N TRP A 494 -17.90 31.63 -0.56
CA TRP A 494 -17.28 32.36 -1.65
C TRP A 494 -17.52 31.70 -3.02
N ARG A 495 -17.37 30.38 -3.12
CA ARG A 495 -17.60 29.65 -4.37
C ARG A 495 -19.05 29.72 -4.86
N LEU A 496 -20.01 29.88 -3.94
CA LEU A 496 -21.43 30.01 -4.24
C LEU A 496 -21.79 31.45 -4.62
N THR A 497 -21.40 32.42 -3.80
CA THR A 497 -21.90 33.81 -3.87
C THR A 497 -20.97 34.75 -4.63
N GLY A 498 -19.70 34.38 -4.79
CA GLY A 498 -18.64 35.24 -5.29
C GLY A 498 -18.03 36.17 -4.24
N ASP A 499 -18.55 36.22 -3.01
CA ASP A 499 -18.01 37.06 -1.92
C ASP A 499 -16.78 36.40 -1.25
N PRO A 500 -15.56 36.92 -1.46
CA PRO A 500 -14.35 36.31 -0.95
C PRO A 500 -14.07 36.65 0.52
N GLU A 501 -14.76 37.63 1.11
CA GLU A 501 -14.36 38.22 2.40
C GLU A 501 -14.36 37.19 3.55
N PRO A 502 -15.40 36.34 3.72
CA PRO A 502 -15.37 35.31 4.77
C PRO A 502 -14.23 34.31 4.55
N ALA A 503 -13.99 33.90 3.30
CA ALA A 503 -12.96 32.93 2.96
C ALA A 503 -11.56 33.45 3.25
N LEU A 504 -11.27 34.70 2.85
CA LEU A 504 -10.00 35.38 3.13
C LEU A 504 -9.75 35.49 4.63
N ARG A 505 -10.75 35.94 5.39
CA ARG A 505 -10.65 36.10 6.84
C ARG A 505 -10.31 34.79 7.55
N GLU A 506 -11.11 33.75 7.30
CA GLU A 506 -10.98 32.47 8.01
C GLU A 506 -9.76 31.65 7.54
N CYS A 507 -9.54 31.55 6.22
CA CYS A 507 -8.40 30.81 5.68
C CYS A 507 -7.08 31.53 5.97
N GLY A 508 -7.06 32.85 5.88
CA GLY A 508 -5.89 33.66 6.21
C GLY A 508 -5.51 33.62 7.69
N ALA A 509 -6.49 33.68 8.60
CA ALA A 509 -6.26 33.47 10.02
C ALA A 509 -5.69 32.07 10.31
N ALA A 510 -6.20 31.05 9.62
CA ALA A 510 -5.72 29.68 9.76
C ALA A 510 -4.29 29.48 9.22
N ALA A 511 -3.95 30.09 8.09
CA ALA A 511 -2.60 30.06 7.54
C ALA A 511 -1.59 30.75 8.46
N ARG A 512 -1.93 31.91 9.05
CA ARG A 512 -1.10 32.57 10.08
C ARG A 512 -0.88 31.70 11.31
N ALA A 513 -1.83 30.82 11.63
CA ALA A 513 -1.69 29.84 12.70
C ALA A 513 -0.90 28.58 12.28
N GLY A 514 -0.33 28.54 11.07
CA GLY A 514 0.46 27.42 10.56
C GLY A 514 -0.37 26.20 10.16
N LEU A 515 -1.68 26.34 9.95
CA LEU A 515 -2.54 25.22 9.56
C LEU A 515 -2.40 24.93 8.05
N GLY A 516 -1.98 23.71 7.72
CA GLY A 516 -1.81 23.28 6.32
C GLY A 516 -3.11 22.88 5.62
N ARG A 517 -3.59 21.64 5.84
CA ARG A 517 -4.80 21.13 5.16
C ARG A 517 -6.08 21.34 6.00
N PRO A 518 -7.22 21.71 5.38
CA PRO A 518 -7.43 21.95 3.94
C PRO A 518 -7.12 23.39 3.49
N VAL A 519 -6.73 24.28 4.40
CA VAL A 519 -6.62 25.74 4.24
C VAL A 519 -5.79 26.16 3.02
N LEU A 520 -4.62 25.56 2.81
CA LEU A 520 -3.73 25.95 1.71
C LEU A 520 -4.37 25.74 0.33
N ARG A 521 -5.19 24.70 0.17
CA ARG A 521 -5.97 24.49 -1.07
C ARG A 521 -6.98 25.62 -1.29
N TYR A 522 -7.65 26.08 -0.24
CA TYR A 522 -8.64 27.16 -0.37
C TYR A 522 -7.99 28.51 -0.69
N LEU A 523 -6.80 28.78 -0.13
CA LEU A 523 -6.00 29.95 -0.50
C LEU A 523 -5.50 29.87 -1.94
N ALA A 524 -5.11 28.68 -2.42
CA ALA A 524 -4.76 28.46 -3.83
C ALA A 524 -5.94 28.74 -4.77
N ASP A 525 -7.15 28.31 -4.40
CA ASP A 525 -8.37 28.58 -5.18
C ASP A 525 -8.66 30.09 -5.24
N LEU A 526 -8.50 30.84 -4.14
CA LEU A 526 -8.66 32.30 -4.08
C LEU A 526 -7.64 33.06 -4.94
N GLY A 527 -6.47 32.45 -5.18
CA GLY A 527 -5.43 33.01 -6.04
C GLY A 527 -4.98 34.41 -5.59
N PRO A 528 -4.89 35.41 -6.50
CA PRO A 528 -4.41 36.75 -6.16
C PRO A 528 -5.20 37.48 -5.06
N LEU A 529 -6.48 37.12 -4.84
CA LEU A 529 -7.27 37.71 -3.75
C LEU A 529 -6.65 37.42 -2.37
N ALA A 530 -5.90 36.32 -2.24
CA ALA A 530 -5.22 35.92 -1.02
C ALA A 530 -3.79 36.49 -0.89
N ALA A 531 -3.39 37.47 -1.72
CA ALA A 531 -2.10 38.15 -1.64
C ALA A 531 -1.71 38.64 -0.22
N PRO A 532 -2.61 39.18 0.62
CA PRO A 532 -2.29 39.58 1.99
C PRO A 532 -1.80 38.45 2.91
N TYR A 533 -1.93 37.19 2.50
CA TYR A 533 -1.53 36.01 3.27
C TYR A 533 -0.29 35.31 2.69
N ALA A 534 0.34 35.83 1.64
CA ALA A 534 1.53 35.23 1.03
C ALA A 534 2.65 34.99 2.06
N ASP A 535 2.93 35.97 2.93
CA ASP A 535 3.95 35.86 3.98
C ASP A 535 3.66 34.74 5.00
N ALA A 536 2.38 34.43 5.23
CA ALA A 536 1.99 33.32 6.10
C ALA A 536 2.15 31.95 5.42
N VAL A 537 2.02 31.90 4.10
CA VAL A 537 2.21 30.67 3.30
C VAL A 537 3.69 30.36 3.10
N ARG A 538 4.53 31.38 2.90
CA ARG A 538 5.97 31.24 2.64
C ARG A 538 6.72 30.27 3.57
N PRO A 539 6.62 30.36 4.92
CA PRO A 539 7.33 29.44 5.81
C PRO A 539 6.85 27.99 5.71
N LEU A 540 5.65 27.75 5.15
CA LEU A 540 5.10 26.39 5.00
C LEU A 540 5.68 25.64 3.80
N LEU A 541 6.37 26.34 2.88
CA LEU A 541 7.12 25.72 1.77
C LEU A 541 8.21 24.77 2.26
N THR A 542 8.77 25.02 3.45
CA THR A 542 9.86 24.23 4.04
C THR A 542 9.44 23.46 5.30
N CYS A 543 8.13 23.34 5.57
CA CYS A 543 7.67 22.62 6.77
C CYS A 543 7.90 21.11 6.65
N PRO A 544 8.04 20.35 7.76
CA PRO A 544 8.33 18.91 7.69
C PRO A 544 7.25 18.06 7.00
N GLY A 545 6.00 18.52 6.95
CA GLY A 545 4.89 17.76 6.37
C GLY A 545 4.80 17.88 4.85
N GLU A 546 5.13 16.81 4.13
CA GLU A 546 5.11 16.69 2.66
C GLU A 546 3.80 17.23 2.03
N TRP A 547 2.65 16.78 2.56
CA TRP A 547 1.34 17.24 2.11
C TRP A 547 1.08 18.74 2.32
N SER A 548 1.64 19.31 3.39
CA SER A 548 1.54 20.76 3.66
C SER A 548 2.48 21.54 2.75
N ARG A 549 3.68 21.03 2.45
CA ARG A 549 4.61 21.65 1.49
C ARG A 549 4.00 21.73 0.09
N VAL A 550 3.46 20.61 -0.44
CA VAL A 550 2.81 20.60 -1.76
C VAL A 550 1.64 21.57 -1.81
N GLY A 551 0.80 21.60 -0.75
CA GLY A 551 -0.29 22.56 -0.65
C GLY A 551 0.19 24.02 -0.58
N ALA A 552 1.30 24.28 0.12
CA ALA A 552 1.87 25.61 0.27
C ALA A 552 2.51 26.09 -1.03
N ALA A 553 3.17 25.21 -1.77
CA ALA A 553 3.73 25.52 -3.08
C ALA A 553 2.64 25.90 -4.08
N GLU A 554 1.56 25.11 -4.15
CA GLU A 554 0.40 25.42 -4.99
C GLU A 554 -0.24 26.76 -4.60
N ALA A 555 -0.46 26.99 -3.29
CA ALA A 555 -1.02 28.24 -2.80
C ALA A 555 -0.11 29.44 -3.09
N TRP A 556 1.19 29.34 -2.79
CA TRP A 556 2.17 30.39 -3.05
C TRP A 556 2.13 30.81 -4.52
N TRP A 557 2.30 29.87 -5.45
CA TRP A 557 2.29 30.16 -6.88
C TRP A 557 0.97 30.79 -7.34
N ARG A 558 -0.19 30.28 -6.89
CA ARG A 558 -1.49 30.85 -7.25
C ARG A 558 -1.73 32.25 -6.69
N ILE A 559 -1.17 32.54 -5.52
CA ILE A 559 -1.31 33.84 -4.84
C ILE A 559 -0.38 34.90 -5.45
N THR A 560 0.89 34.55 -5.63
CA THR A 560 1.95 35.51 -5.97
C THR A 560 2.25 35.55 -7.47
N GLY A 561 1.90 34.48 -8.20
CA GLY A 561 2.37 34.27 -9.57
C GLY A 561 3.85 33.92 -9.68
N ASP A 562 4.59 33.83 -8.56
CA ASP A 562 6.01 33.48 -8.53
C ASP A 562 6.18 31.95 -8.45
N PRO A 563 6.63 31.31 -9.55
CA PRO A 563 6.74 29.86 -9.58
C PRO A 563 8.00 29.34 -8.88
N ALA A 564 9.06 30.15 -8.70
CA ALA A 564 10.36 29.63 -8.33
C ALA A 564 10.39 28.95 -6.95
N PRO A 565 9.86 29.56 -5.86
CA PRO A 565 9.81 28.91 -4.54
C PRO A 565 8.87 27.71 -4.52
N ALA A 566 7.82 27.72 -5.34
CA ALA A 566 6.87 26.63 -5.44
C ALA A 566 7.51 25.40 -6.11
N VAL A 567 8.20 25.60 -7.24
CA VAL A 567 8.91 24.52 -7.95
C VAL A 567 9.98 23.91 -7.06
N GLU A 568 10.79 24.73 -6.36
CA GLU A 568 11.81 24.25 -5.43
C GLU A 568 11.23 23.33 -4.35
N ALA A 569 10.10 23.72 -3.76
CA ALA A 569 9.42 22.93 -2.73
C ALA A 569 8.77 21.64 -3.26
N LEU A 570 8.40 21.59 -4.54
CA LEU A 570 7.73 20.44 -5.17
C LEU A 570 8.71 19.36 -5.66
N LEU A 571 9.93 19.73 -6.06
CA LEU A 571 10.90 18.78 -6.64
C LEU A 571 11.22 17.57 -5.74
N PRO A 572 11.47 17.72 -4.42
CA PRO A 572 11.74 16.57 -3.55
C PRO A 572 10.59 15.56 -3.51
N GLU A 573 9.36 16.01 -3.74
CA GLU A 573 8.15 15.18 -3.68
C GLU A 573 8.00 14.25 -4.90
N LEU A 574 8.85 14.42 -5.92
CA LEU A 574 8.97 13.50 -7.06
C LEU A 574 9.90 12.31 -6.76
N ALA A 575 10.64 12.31 -5.65
CA ALA A 575 11.60 11.25 -5.32
C ALA A 575 11.02 9.81 -5.35
N PRO A 576 9.76 9.55 -4.92
CA PRO A 576 9.16 8.21 -5.06
C PRO A 576 9.09 7.71 -6.50
N LEU A 577 8.94 8.61 -7.49
CA LEU A 577 8.87 8.23 -8.91
C LEU A 577 10.20 7.66 -9.41
N ALA A 578 11.34 8.15 -8.91
CA ALA A 578 12.64 7.57 -9.25
C ALA A 578 12.77 6.10 -8.79
N ARG A 579 11.94 5.66 -7.84
CA ARG A 579 11.86 4.28 -7.35
C ARG A 579 10.68 3.50 -7.96
N HIS A 580 10.04 4.01 -9.00
CA HIS A 580 8.80 3.45 -9.57
C HIS A 580 7.64 3.31 -8.57
N GLU A 581 7.59 4.17 -7.55
CA GLU A 581 6.54 4.16 -6.54
C GLU A 581 5.49 5.22 -6.84
N PHE A 582 4.21 4.81 -6.85
CA PHE A 582 3.10 5.76 -6.87
C PHE A 582 2.74 6.19 -5.45
N THR A 583 2.54 7.50 -5.29
CA THR A 583 1.86 8.06 -4.13
C THR A 583 0.79 9.05 -4.59
N PRO A 584 -0.33 9.21 -3.85
CA PRO A 584 -1.30 10.26 -4.14
C PRO A 584 -0.69 11.67 -4.09
N LEU A 585 0.40 11.85 -3.33
CA LEU A 585 1.14 13.10 -3.26
C LEU A 585 1.94 13.36 -4.54
N ALA A 586 2.62 12.34 -5.09
CA ALA A 586 3.34 12.46 -6.35
C ALA A 586 2.40 12.82 -7.50
N LEU A 587 1.23 12.17 -7.59
CA LEU A 587 0.18 12.52 -8.57
C LEU A 587 -0.22 14.00 -8.47
N ARG A 588 -0.48 14.49 -7.25
CA ARG A 588 -0.80 15.91 -7.03
C ARG A 588 0.36 16.82 -7.43
N THR A 589 1.59 16.48 -7.05
CA THR A 589 2.81 17.24 -7.35
C THR A 589 2.99 17.39 -8.87
N VAL A 590 2.85 16.29 -9.62
CA VAL A 590 2.87 16.29 -11.09
C VAL A 590 1.80 17.24 -11.66
N GLY A 591 0.58 17.19 -11.14
CA GLY A 591 -0.50 18.08 -11.57
C GLY A 591 -0.20 19.56 -11.31
N VAL A 592 0.36 19.90 -10.14
CA VAL A 592 0.73 21.29 -9.80
C VAL A 592 1.88 21.78 -10.68
N LEU A 593 2.92 20.96 -10.90
CA LEU A 593 4.04 21.31 -11.79
C LEU A 593 3.58 21.52 -13.24
N GLY A 594 2.69 20.65 -13.75
CA GLY A 594 2.08 20.83 -15.07
C GLY A 594 1.27 22.11 -15.18
N ALA A 595 0.54 22.49 -14.12
CA ALA A 595 -0.21 23.74 -14.08
C ALA A 595 0.69 24.99 -14.04
N ILE A 596 1.87 24.90 -13.40
CA ILE A 596 2.89 25.96 -13.42
C ILE A 596 3.43 26.18 -14.84
N GLY A 597 3.56 25.12 -15.63
CA GLY A 597 4.04 25.17 -17.01
C GLY A 597 5.54 25.42 -17.11
N ARG A 598 5.98 26.16 -18.14
CA ARG A 598 7.41 26.35 -18.49
C ARG A 598 8.39 26.60 -17.32
N PRO A 599 8.08 27.40 -16.29
CA PRO A 599 8.97 27.57 -15.14
C PRO A 599 9.32 26.28 -14.38
N ALA A 600 8.51 25.23 -14.51
CA ALA A 600 8.74 23.90 -13.94
C ALA A 600 9.61 22.98 -14.85
N ALA A 601 10.31 23.51 -15.85
CA ALA A 601 11.14 22.74 -16.80
C ALA A 601 12.17 21.81 -16.13
N VAL A 602 12.66 22.17 -14.94
CA VAL A 602 13.57 21.32 -14.14
C VAL A 602 12.95 19.96 -13.75
N ALA A 603 11.62 19.82 -13.74
CA ALA A 603 10.93 18.56 -13.48
C ALA A 603 10.79 17.66 -14.72
N LEU A 604 11.05 18.18 -15.94
CA LEU A 604 10.86 17.44 -17.19
C LEU A 604 11.55 16.07 -17.22
N PRO A 605 12.78 15.87 -16.72
CA PRO A 605 13.41 14.55 -16.75
C PRO A 605 12.60 13.48 -16.01
N ALA A 606 12.08 13.80 -14.81
CA ALA A 606 11.26 12.88 -14.03
C ALA A 606 9.89 12.64 -14.70
N LEU A 607 9.27 13.69 -15.25
CA LEU A 607 7.98 13.60 -15.93
C LEU A 607 8.06 12.80 -17.24
N HIS A 608 9.12 13.01 -18.03
CA HIS A 608 9.39 12.21 -19.23
C HIS A 608 9.63 10.74 -18.86
N ALA A 609 10.41 10.44 -17.82
CA ALA A 609 10.61 9.07 -17.37
C ALA A 609 9.28 8.38 -17.03
N VAL A 610 8.36 9.06 -16.32
CA VAL A 610 7.02 8.52 -16.06
C VAL A 610 6.22 8.35 -17.34
N ALA A 611 6.22 9.34 -18.23
CA ALA A 611 5.43 9.35 -19.46
C ALA A 611 5.93 8.35 -20.51
N SER A 612 7.22 8.01 -20.55
CA SER A 612 7.81 7.06 -21.50
C SER A 612 8.04 5.66 -20.92
N SER A 613 7.87 5.47 -19.61
CA SER A 613 8.08 4.17 -18.97
C SER A 613 7.11 3.12 -19.50
N HIS A 614 7.61 1.94 -19.85
CA HIS A 614 6.75 0.76 -20.09
C HIS A 614 6.26 0.11 -18.80
N ARG A 615 6.91 0.42 -17.67
CA ARG A 615 6.52 -0.04 -16.33
C ARG A 615 5.48 0.90 -15.72
N ARG A 616 4.53 0.32 -14.99
CA ARG A 616 3.55 1.03 -14.18
C ARG A 616 4.16 1.45 -12.84
N TYR A 617 3.65 2.54 -12.28
CA TYR A 617 4.04 3.07 -10.98
C TYR A 617 2.97 2.66 -9.98
N GLY A 618 3.26 1.66 -9.14
CA GLY A 618 2.31 1.14 -8.13
C GLY A 618 1.53 -0.11 -8.54
N GLY A 619 0.64 -0.55 -7.65
CA GLY A 619 -0.03 -1.85 -7.74
C GLY A 619 -1.47 -1.82 -8.26
N ASP A 620 -1.94 -0.73 -8.87
CA ASP A 620 -3.30 -0.57 -9.40
C ASP A 620 -3.25 0.20 -10.73
N ILE A 621 -3.87 -0.32 -11.79
CA ILE A 621 -3.79 0.26 -13.14
C ILE A 621 -4.50 1.62 -13.20
N LEU A 622 -5.61 1.78 -12.49
CA LEU A 622 -6.37 3.04 -12.44
C LEU A 622 -5.50 4.21 -11.97
N ARG A 623 -4.72 3.98 -10.91
CA ARG A 623 -3.84 4.99 -10.31
C ARG A 623 -2.63 5.28 -11.20
N ASP A 624 -2.07 4.25 -11.84
CA ASP A 624 -0.99 4.43 -12.82
C ASP A 624 -1.48 5.21 -14.05
N GLU A 625 -2.67 4.91 -14.59
CA GLU A 625 -3.26 5.64 -15.71
C GLU A 625 -3.48 7.13 -15.37
N ALA A 626 -3.95 7.43 -14.16
CA ALA A 626 -4.10 8.81 -13.69
C ALA A 626 -2.74 9.54 -13.62
N LEU A 627 -1.70 8.89 -13.08
CA LEU A 627 -0.35 9.44 -13.02
C LEU A 627 0.27 9.62 -14.40
N HIS A 628 0.12 8.63 -15.28
CA HIS A 628 0.63 8.67 -16.64
C HIS A 628 -0.01 9.80 -17.44
N ARG A 629 -1.34 9.94 -17.37
CA ARG A 629 -2.07 11.05 -18.00
C ARG A 629 -1.64 12.41 -17.45
N ALA A 630 -1.50 12.53 -16.13
CA ALA A 630 -1.05 13.76 -15.49
C ALA A 630 0.39 14.12 -15.92
N ALA A 631 1.28 13.12 -16.03
CA ALA A 631 2.66 13.33 -16.50
C ALA A 631 2.70 13.76 -17.97
N GLN A 632 1.91 13.13 -18.85
CA GLN A 632 1.80 13.54 -20.25
C GLN A 632 1.28 14.98 -20.40
N GLN A 633 0.24 15.34 -19.65
CA GLN A 633 -0.30 16.70 -19.62
C GLN A 633 0.74 17.70 -19.09
N ALA A 634 1.49 17.33 -18.05
CA ALA A 634 2.53 18.18 -17.49
C ALA A 634 3.69 18.38 -18.47
N VAL A 635 4.16 17.32 -19.15
CA VAL A 635 5.18 17.42 -20.20
C VAL A 635 4.74 18.37 -21.31
N ALA A 636 3.49 18.22 -21.79
CA ALA A 636 2.94 19.07 -22.85
C ALA A 636 2.71 20.52 -22.43
N GLY A 637 2.43 20.79 -21.14
CA GLY A 637 2.24 22.14 -20.62
C GLY A 637 3.54 22.87 -20.27
N ILE A 638 4.63 22.13 -20.04
CA ILE A 638 5.95 22.68 -19.67
C ILE A 638 6.83 22.91 -20.91
N GLY A 639 6.78 22.01 -21.90
CA GLY A 639 7.49 22.13 -23.18
C GLY A 639 6.86 23.17 -24.09
#